data_AF-A0A420D3T9-F1
#
_entry.id   AF-A0A420D3T9-F1
#
_cell.length_a   1.000
_cell.length_b   1.000
_cell.length_c   1.000
_cell.angle_alpha   90.00
_cell.angle_beta   90.00
_cell.angle_gamma   90.00
#
_symmetry.space_group_name_H-M   'P 1'
#
loop_
_entity.id
_entity.type
_entity.pdbx_description
1 polymer ?
#
loop_
_entity_poly.entity_id
_entity_poly.type
_entity_poly.pdbx_seq_one_letter_code
_entity_poly.pdbx_strand_id
1 'polypeptide(L)'
;MAVKDRANIRRLTVALLTGVAVCALSLPAPVVHAQSLSAPASGSAAMPEDAKLLLAANELLYDRDAERVVASGAVQINYNGYQMVARQVVYDQKTGRVTAAGNIELVEPTGNRVYAESLDVTDNFADGFLRTLRVETSDNTRLVAETAERVGGTQMILHKGVYTACLPCAENPTRPPIWQVKAERVIQDGKKHTVRLERARFELFGHSLATLPFIEVPDNTVKRKSGFLFPEFRSGENVGFGISVPYYIAIAPDRDATITTTGFTKQGVLIEGEIRQRFEKGQANLRIAGISQMDSESFSANTSDAAHDLRGLVASKGDFKINPRWSFGWDVMFQSDNNFARTYSVQGLNNSTNTNTVYLTGQGDRNFFDMRGYYFDVQDADINNTAEKKQATVLPTLDYSYYAPELVAGGQLSGTMNFTSLSRFSEEAANIDGLPGNDLYRGLKGNMNRLSGDLEWERTFDGPGGLQITPLLAARGDAYGLAMDEPADYAGYTSEDAPTRLMVTAGVELRYPWLVTMGNSTHIIEPIAQIYARNDEQLAGALPNEDSQSLVFDASNLFSRNKFSGFDRVEGGTRANVGLRYTGSLDNGIGLRAVMGQSYHLAGLNSYATDDLLAVGSDSGLETDVSDFVASAGIELPMGLSVSTGVRLDEKTLELRRTDVNATYANDRLSTSVTFSQVAARPEYSFKEDNQTVSANASVKVNESWSVFGSANYDIDSNAFNRRSVGVSYADECTTFSVYYADKTDPDDSTANDWTIGGRLVFRTLGEVKLSDVSL
;
A
#
# COMPACT_ATOMS: atom_id res chain seq x y z
N MET A 1 32.77 34.90 32.76
CA MET A 1 33.54 36.09 33.19
C MET A 1 34.66 36.30 32.15
N ALA A 2 34.80 37.51 31.59
CA ALA A 2 35.79 37.95 30.58
C ALA A 2 35.64 37.32 29.17
N VAL A 3 35.29 38.03 28.08
CA VAL A 3 35.84 39.23 27.38
C VAL A 3 37.03 38.94 26.45
N LYS A 4 36.83 39.19 25.14
CA LYS A 4 37.73 39.81 24.13
C LYS A 4 37.16 39.50 22.73
N ASP A 5 36.64 40.39 21.88
CA ASP A 5 36.98 41.74 21.38
C ASP A 5 37.95 41.77 20.16
N ARG A 6 37.49 42.50 19.12
CA ARG A 6 38.17 43.17 17.96
C ARG A 6 38.51 42.46 16.63
N ALA A 7 37.65 42.72 15.64
CA ALA A 7 37.83 43.59 14.44
C ALA A 7 39.22 43.76 13.74
N ASN A 8 39.22 43.52 12.41
CA ASN A 8 39.71 44.40 11.29
C ASN A 8 40.07 43.53 10.05
N ILE A 9 39.32 43.57 8.95
CA ILE A 9 39.37 44.52 7.80
C ILE A 9 40.75 44.59 7.10
N ARG A 10 40.91 43.89 5.96
CA ARG A 10 41.00 44.49 4.60
C ARG A 10 41.29 43.47 3.46
N ARG A 11 40.37 43.50 2.48
CA ARG A 11 40.53 43.65 1.02
C ARG A 11 41.05 42.48 0.15
N LEU A 12 40.16 42.05 -0.75
CA LEU A 12 40.29 41.78 -2.20
C LEU A 12 39.03 40.95 -2.54
N THR A 13 38.13 41.18 -3.51
CA THR A 13 38.11 41.83 -4.83
C THR A 13 36.59 41.81 -5.23
N VAL A 14 35.99 42.88 -5.76
CA VAL A 14 35.43 42.99 -7.15
C VAL A 14 34.18 42.09 -7.41
N ALA A 15 33.01 42.48 -7.93
CA ALA A 15 32.46 43.65 -8.67
C ALA A 15 30.90 43.61 -8.52
N LEU A 16 30.18 44.74 -8.34
CA LEU A 16 29.46 45.51 -9.39
C LEU A 16 28.77 44.63 -10.45
N LEU A 17 27.45 44.38 -10.37
CA LEU A 17 26.27 45.21 -10.71
C LEU A 17 25.89 45.26 -12.20
N THR A 18 24.63 44.82 -12.41
CA THR A 18 23.61 45.23 -13.40
C THR A 18 23.67 44.75 -14.85
N GLY A 19 22.61 44.03 -15.24
CA GLY A 19 22.23 43.75 -16.63
C GLY A 19 20.91 42.96 -16.69
N VAL A 20 19.86 43.63 -17.15
CA VAL A 20 18.45 43.22 -17.32
C VAL A 20 18.26 41.95 -18.18
N ALA A 21 17.25 41.13 -17.85
CA ALA A 21 16.23 40.56 -18.76
C ALA A 21 15.86 39.10 -18.45
N VAL A 22 14.55 38.87 -18.33
CA VAL A 22 13.79 37.68 -18.77
C VAL A 22 14.39 36.32 -18.37
N CYS A 23 13.89 35.73 -17.29
CA CYS A 23 13.95 34.29 -17.08
C CYS A 23 12.53 33.75 -16.89
N ALA A 24 12.04 33.10 -17.94
CA ALA A 24 11.01 32.08 -17.85
C ALA A 24 11.44 31.04 -16.80
N LEU A 25 10.74 30.99 -15.67
CA LEU A 25 10.84 29.87 -14.73
C LEU A 25 9.89 28.77 -15.20
N SER A 26 10.27 28.12 -16.30
CA SER A 26 10.03 26.69 -16.42
C SER A 26 10.73 26.04 -15.24
N LEU A 27 9.98 25.49 -14.29
CA LEU A 27 10.51 24.58 -13.28
C LEU A 27 11.33 23.50 -14.01
N PRO A 28 12.67 23.45 -13.89
CA PRO A 28 13.30 22.16 -14.07
C PRO A 28 12.92 21.40 -12.81
N ALA A 29 12.09 20.36 -12.97
CA ALA A 29 12.12 19.26 -12.04
C ALA A 29 13.60 18.97 -11.69
N PRO A 30 13.95 18.63 -10.45
CA PRO A 30 15.23 18.00 -10.22
C PRO A 30 15.20 16.73 -11.06
N VAL A 31 15.81 16.80 -12.25
CA VAL A 31 16.37 15.64 -12.91
C VAL A 31 17.43 15.22 -11.93
N VAL A 32 17.02 14.36 -11.00
CA VAL A 32 17.92 13.43 -10.36
C VAL A 32 18.59 12.77 -11.55
N HIS A 33 19.80 13.21 -11.87
CA HIS A 33 20.75 12.36 -12.54
C HIS A 33 20.89 11.19 -11.59
N ALA A 34 20.07 10.18 -11.82
CA ALA A 34 20.47 8.82 -11.62
C ALA A 34 21.80 8.73 -12.37
N GLN A 35 22.89 8.97 -11.66
CA GLN A 35 24.09 8.25 -11.95
C GLN A 35 23.61 6.81 -11.93
N SER A 36 23.42 6.27 -13.13
CA SER A 36 23.51 4.86 -13.35
C SER A 36 24.88 4.48 -12.80
N LEU A 37 24.93 4.18 -11.49
CA LEU A 37 25.70 3.07 -11.00
C LEU A 37 25.27 1.95 -11.91
N SER A 38 26.05 1.78 -12.99
CA SER A 38 26.00 0.64 -13.86
C SER A 38 25.95 -0.56 -12.92
N ALA A 39 24.74 -1.12 -12.78
CA ALA A 39 24.56 -2.41 -12.16
C ALA A 39 25.60 -3.32 -12.82
N PRO A 40 26.42 -4.07 -12.07
CA PRO A 40 27.31 -5.01 -12.70
C PRO A 40 26.41 -5.93 -13.52
N ALA A 41 26.56 -5.85 -14.84
CA ALA A 41 25.76 -6.61 -15.78
C ALA A 41 25.86 -8.07 -15.34
N SER A 42 24.76 -8.62 -14.84
CA SER A 42 24.61 -10.04 -14.55
C SER A 42 24.39 -10.80 -15.86
N GLY A 43 25.26 -10.55 -16.85
CA GLY A 43 25.41 -11.32 -18.05
C GLY A 43 26.80 -11.92 -18.01
N SER A 44 26.90 -13.26 -18.11
CA SER A 44 28.19 -13.91 -18.33
C SER A 44 28.88 -13.21 -19.50
N ALA A 45 29.93 -12.43 -19.23
CA ALA A 45 30.71 -11.83 -20.29
C ALA A 45 31.22 -12.99 -21.15
N ALA A 46 30.77 -13.05 -22.41
CA ALA A 46 31.24 -14.03 -23.36
C ALA A 46 32.76 -13.85 -23.48
N MET A 47 33.49 -14.91 -23.15
CA MET A 47 34.93 -14.93 -22.99
C MET A 47 35.58 -14.67 -24.37
N PRO A 48 36.42 -13.64 -24.53
CA PRO A 48 37.24 -13.52 -25.73
C PRO A 48 38.25 -14.68 -25.75
N GLU A 49 38.30 -15.46 -26.83
CA GLU A 49 39.26 -16.57 -27.01
C GLU A 49 40.73 -16.10 -26.92
N ASP A 50 40.99 -14.79 -27.00
CA ASP A 50 42.32 -14.19 -27.11
C ASP A 50 42.80 -13.48 -25.82
N ALA A 51 42.11 -13.64 -24.69
CA ALA A 51 42.48 -12.95 -23.45
C ALA A 51 43.92 -13.33 -23.01
N LYS A 52 44.83 -12.35 -22.95
CA LYS A 52 46.22 -12.59 -22.54
C LYS A 52 46.32 -12.70 -21.01
N LEU A 53 46.99 -13.75 -20.53
CA LEU A 53 47.36 -13.88 -19.12
C LEU A 53 48.53 -12.95 -18.81
N LEU A 54 48.31 -12.01 -17.90
CA LEU A 54 49.35 -11.13 -17.36
C LEU A 54 49.85 -11.70 -16.04
N LEU A 55 51.14 -12.06 -16.00
CA LEU A 55 51.81 -12.58 -14.82
C LEU A 55 52.93 -11.62 -14.42
N ALA A 56 52.93 -11.18 -13.16
CA ALA A 56 54.02 -10.45 -12.53
C ALA A 56 54.46 -11.16 -11.24
N ALA A 57 55.76 -11.27 -11.02
CA ALA A 57 56.35 -11.84 -9.81
C ALA A 57 57.77 -11.31 -9.63
N ASN A 58 58.35 -11.42 -8.43
CA ASN A 58 59.74 -11.05 -8.16
C ASN A 58 60.73 -12.00 -8.87
N GLU A 59 60.39 -13.28 -8.93
CA GLU A 59 61.20 -14.32 -9.54
C GLU A 59 60.31 -15.27 -10.35
N LEU A 60 60.78 -15.60 -11.55
CA LEU A 60 60.16 -16.57 -12.44
C LEU A 60 61.20 -17.60 -12.85
N LEU A 61 61.08 -18.82 -12.33
CA LEU A 61 61.94 -19.94 -12.64
C LEU A 61 61.24 -20.85 -13.65
N TYR A 62 61.92 -21.13 -14.75
CA TYR A 62 61.47 -22.14 -15.73
C TYR A 62 62.40 -23.34 -15.67
N ASP A 63 61.93 -24.42 -15.05
CA ASP A 63 62.64 -25.69 -15.00
C ASP A 63 62.25 -26.52 -16.23
N ARG A 64 63.15 -26.56 -17.21
CA ARG A 64 62.95 -27.27 -18.48
C ARG A 64 62.98 -28.79 -18.33
N ASP A 65 63.72 -29.33 -17.35
CA ASP A 65 63.86 -30.77 -17.17
C ASP A 65 62.63 -31.34 -16.45
N ALA A 66 62.13 -30.60 -15.45
CA ALA A 66 60.89 -30.93 -14.75
C ALA A 66 59.62 -30.48 -15.51
N GLU A 67 59.76 -29.62 -16.53
CA GLU A 67 58.67 -28.94 -17.25
C GLU A 67 57.75 -28.17 -16.28
N ARG A 68 58.36 -27.34 -15.42
CA ARG A 68 57.65 -26.55 -14.40
C ARG A 68 57.94 -25.06 -14.52
N VAL A 69 56.90 -24.25 -14.41
CA VAL A 69 56.99 -22.79 -14.27
C VAL A 69 56.70 -22.44 -12.81
N VAL A 70 57.66 -21.84 -12.11
CA VAL A 70 57.50 -21.40 -10.73
C VAL A 70 57.61 -19.88 -10.68
N ALA A 71 56.53 -19.21 -10.29
CA ALA A 71 56.51 -17.79 -9.97
C ALA A 71 56.55 -17.63 -8.44
N SER A 72 57.49 -16.84 -7.92
CA SER A 72 57.68 -16.61 -6.49
C SER A 72 57.87 -15.14 -6.14
N GLY A 73 57.33 -14.74 -4.99
CA GLY A 73 57.44 -13.40 -4.44
C GLY A 73 56.45 -12.41 -5.08
N ALA A 74 55.41 -12.05 -4.32
CA ALA A 74 54.36 -11.11 -4.73
C ALA A 74 53.77 -11.43 -6.12
N VAL A 75 53.37 -12.69 -6.33
CA VAL A 75 52.81 -13.14 -7.61
C VAL A 75 51.46 -12.46 -7.81
N GLN A 76 51.28 -11.83 -8.96
CA GLN A 76 50.03 -11.23 -9.41
C GLN A 76 49.69 -11.82 -10.78
N ILE A 77 48.50 -12.42 -10.89
CA ILE A 77 47.95 -12.93 -12.13
C ILE A 77 46.70 -12.13 -12.45
N ASN A 78 46.66 -11.53 -13.63
CA ASN A 78 45.44 -10.94 -14.16
C ASN A 78 45.07 -11.66 -15.46
N TYR A 79 43.89 -12.28 -15.46
CA TYR A 79 43.41 -13.04 -16.58
C TYR A 79 41.90 -12.88 -16.72
N ASN A 80 41.45 -12.30 -17.83
CA ASN A 80 40.04 -12.16 -18.17
C ASN A 80 39.17 -11.54 -17.05
N GLY A 81 39.70 -10.51 -16.38
CA GLY A 81 39.03 -9.83 -15.26
C GLY A 81 39.19 -10.50 -13.89
N TYR A 82 39.67 -11.75 -13.84
CA TYR A 82 40.12 -12.36 -12.59
C TYR A 82 41.47 -11.77 -12.18
N GLN A 83 41.58 -11.40 -10.91
CA GLN A 83 42.83 -10.89 -10.34
C GLN A 83 43.21 -11.79 -9.17
N MET A 84 44.34 -12.49 -9.29
CA MET A 84 44.85 -13.36 -8.25
C MET A 84 46.16 -12.82 -7.69
N VAL A 85 46.32 -12.84 -6.37
CA VAL A 85 47.57 -12.58 -5.68
C VAL A 85 47.94 -13.79 -4.84
N ALA A 86 49.21 -14.20 -4.85
CA ALA A 86 49.74 -15.29 -4.02
C ALA A 86 51.24 -15.11 -3.73
N ARG A 87 51.79 -15.86 -2.76
CA ARG A 87 53.25 -15.87 -2.52
C ARG A 87 54.00 -16.71 -3.54
N GLN A 88 53.41 -17.82 -3.99
CA GLN A 88 54.00 -18.71 -4.97
C GLN A 88 52.91 -19.33 -5.85
N VAL A 89 53.18 -19.46 -7.13
CA VAL A 89 52.36 -20.20 -8.10
C VAL A 89 53.28 -21.12 -8.90
N VAL A 90 52.94 -22.40 -8.96
CA VAL A 90 53.65 -23.45 -9.70
C VAL A 90 52.71 -23.99 -10.76
N TYR A 91 53.14 -23.99 -12.01
CA TYR A 91 52.45 -24.65 -13.10
C TYR A 91 53.29 -25.84 -13.59
N ASP A 92 52.76 -27.05 -13.42
CA ASP A 92 53.37 -28.29 -13.87
C ASP A 92 52.79 -28.66 -15.25
N GLN A 93 53.61 -28.51 -16.29
CA GLN A 93 53.16 -28.67 -17.69
C GLN A 93 52.89 -30.14 -18.05
N LYS A 94 53.53 -31.09 -17.35
CA LYS A 94 53.32 -32.53 -17.58
C LYS A 94 51.94 -32.97 -17.13
N THR A 95 51.52 -32.47 -15.97
CA THR A 95 50.24 -32.84 -15.35
C THR A 95 49.12 -31.86 -15.66
N GLY A 96 49.44 -30.69 -16.22
CA GLY A 96 48.50 -29.61 -16.44
C GLY A 96 47.92 -29.08 -15.12
N ARG A 97 48.68 -29.10 -14.01
CA ARG A 97 48.20 -28.64 -12.69
C ARG A 97 48.83 -27.32 -12.29
N VAL A 98 48.00 -26.43 -11.76
CA VAL A 98 48.39 -25.14 -11.17
C VAL A 98 48.23 -25.24 -9.66
N THR A 99 49.33 -25.09 -8.94
CA THR A 99 49.36 -25.00 -7.48
C THR A 99 49.72 -23.60 -7.05
N ALA A 100 48.92 -22.98 -6.19
CA ALA A 100 49.25 -21.70 -5.57
C ALA A 100 49.30 -21.87 -4.05
N ALA A 101 50.19 -21.13 -3.40
CA ALA A 101 50.37 -21.20 -1.96
C ALA A 101 50.69 -19.83 -1.36
N GLY A 102 50.18 -19.61 -0.15
CA GLY A 102 50.49 -18.47 0.71
C GLY A 102 49.63 -17.25 0.43
N ASN A 103 48.63 -17.02 1.29
CA ASN A 103 47.71 -15.88 1.29
C ASN A 103 47.13 -15.60 -0.10
N ILE A 104 46.45 -16.58 -0.67
CA ILE A 104 45.82 -16.46 -1.98
C ILE A 104 44.62 -15.53 -1.82
N GLU A 105 44.55 -14.49 -2.64
CA GLU A 105 43.37 -13.64 -2.81
C GLU A 105 43.02 -13.63 -4.31
N LEU A 106 41.80 -14.04 -4.65
CA LEU A 106 41.26 -14.05 -5.99
C LEU A 106 40.03 -13.15 -6.04
N VAL A 107 40.06 -12.11 -6.87
CA VAL A 107 38.92 -11.24 -7.15
C VAL A 107 38.31 -11.67 -8.48
N GLU A 108 37.02 -12.01 -8.45
CA GLU A 108 36.26 -12.37 -9.64
C GLU A 108 35.74 -11.12 -10.37
N PRO A 109 35.43 -11.20 -11.68
CA PRO A 109 34.84 -10.09 -12.44
C PRO A 109 33.52 -9.55 -11.83
N THR A 110 32.79 -10.39 -11.10
CA THR A 110 31.55 -10.05 -10.38
C THR A 110 31.77 -9.20 -9.13
N GLY A 111 33.03 -9.01 -8.72
CA GLY A 111 33.42 -8.31 -7.49
C GLY A 111 33.52 -9.21 -6.25
N ASN A 112 33.25 -10.50 -6.36
CA ASN A 112 33.46 -11.46 -5.28
C ASN A 112 34.95 -11.62 -4.97
N ARG A 113 35.29 -11.80 -3.68
CA ARG A 113 36.65 -12.05 -3.22
C ARG A 113 36.76 -13.42 -2.59
N VAL A 114 37.69 -14.21 -3.07
CA VAL A 114 37.95 -15.58 -2.62
C VAL A 114 39.34 -15.64 -2.01
N TYR A 115 39.44 -16.11 -0.79
CA TYR A 115 40.69 -16.28 -0.05
C TYR A 115 40.94 -17.77 0.21
N ALA A 116 42.21 -18.18 0.11
CA ALA A 116 42.63 -19.54 0.41
C ALA A 116 44.10 -19.58 0.89
N GLU A 117 44.47 -20.62 1.64
CA GLU A 117 45.86 -20.85 2.06
C GLU A 117 46.67 -21.55 0.95
N SER A 118 46.05 -22.56 0.34
CA SER A 118 46.60 -23.34 -0.77
C SER A 118 45.51 -23.67 -1.78
N LEU A 119 45.88 -23.67 -3.06
CA LEU A 119 45.06 -24.00 -4.21
C LEU A 119 45.82 -25.05 -5.03
N ASP A 120 45.14 -26.10 -5.45
CA ASP A 120 45.67 -27.09 -6.39
C ASP A 120 44.55 -27.43 -7.38
N VAL A 121 44.65 -26.91 -8.61
CA VAL A 121 43.63 -27.05 -9.66
C VAL A 121 44.26 -27.58 -10.95
N THR A 122 43.46 -28.26 -11.77
CA THR A 122 43.81 -28.51 -13.16
C THR A 122 43.79 -27.19 -13.96
N ASP A 123 44.54 -27.14 -15.05
CA ASP A 123 44.66 -25.98 -15.94
C ASP A 123 43.35 -25.60 -16.64
N ASN A 124 42.46 -26.57 -16.82
CA ASN A 124 41.08 -26.38 -17.26
C ASN A 124 40.11 -26.04 -16.11
N PHE A 125 40.59 -25.93 -14.88
CA PHE A 125 39.81 -25.67 -13.66
C PHE A 125 38.65 -26.66 -13.41
N ALA A 126 38.68 -27.83 -14.04
CA ALA A 126 37.63 -28.83 -13.90
C ALA A 126 37.68 -29.50 -12.52
N ASP A 127 38.88 -29.83 -12.05
CA ASP A 127 39.10 -30.50 -10.78
C ASP A 127 40.08 -29.70 -9.93
N GLY A 128 39.84 -29.64 -8.63
CA GLY A 128 40.79 -29.00 -7.75
C GLY A 128 40.41 -28.99 -6.29
N PHE A 129 41.37 -28.63 -5.47
CA PHE A 129 41.31 -28.62 -4.02
C PHE A 129 41.78 -27.27 -3.50
N LEU A 130 41.04 -26.71 -2.54
CA LEU A 130 41.38 -25.51 -1.81
C LEU A 130 41.36 -25.80 -0.32
N ARG A 131 42.34 -25.26 0.41
CA ARG A 131 42.38 -25.30 1.87
C ARG A 131 42.06 -23.92 2.45
N THR A 132 41.21 -23.90 3.47
CA THR A 132 40.78 -22.70 4.20
C THR A 132 40.13 -21.68 3.26
N LEU A 133 39.04 -22.10 2.61
CA LEU A 133 38.28 -21.25 1.70
C LEU A 133 37.51 -20.19 2.50
N ARG A 134 37.60 -18.93 2.09
CA ARG A 134 36.69 -17.85 2.49
C ARG A 134 36.24 -17.08 1.27
N VAL A 135 34.94 -16.94 1.07
CA VAL A 135 34.33 -16.17 -0.01
C VAL A 135 33.58 -15.00 0.61
N GLU A 136 33.81 -13.80 0.07
CA GLU A 136 33.07 -12.59 0.38
C GLU A 136 32.45 -12.07 -0.91
N THR A 137 31.13 -12.02 -0.94
CA THR A 137 30.38 -11.57 -2.12
C THR A 137 30.18 -10.05 -2.10
N SER A 138 29.83 -9.48 -3.25
CA SER A 138 29.60 -8.04 -3.39
C SER A 138 28.39 -7.52 -2.59
N ASP A 139 27.46 -8.38 -2.19
CA ASP A 139 26.33 -8.08 -1.29
C ASP A 139 26.63 -8.34 0.20
N ASN A 140 27.92 -8.48 0.55
CA ASN A 140 28.42 -8.72 1.91
C ASN A 140 27.98 -10.05 2.53
N THR A 141 27.63 -11.06 1.73
CA THR A 141 27.49 -12.44 2.25
C THR A 141 28.85 -13.10 2.37
N ARG A 142 28.98 -13.98 3.35
CA ARG A 142 30.23 -14.69 3.65
C ARG A 142 30.00 -16.18 3.69
N LEU A 143 30.93 -16.90 3.09
CA LEU A 143 30.98 -18.35 3.09
C LEU A 143 32.40 -18.80 3.42
N VAL A 144 32.55 -19.71 4.38
CA VAL A 144 33.84 -20.22 4.83
C VAL A 144 33.80 -21.75 4.86
N ALA A 145 34.90 -22.41 4.52
CA ALA A 145 35.03 -23.87 4.62
C ALA A 145 36.47 -24.29 4.97
N GLU A 146 36.63 -25.41 5.69
CA GLU A 146 37.97 -25.95 5.99
C GLU A 146 38.67 -26.46 4.73
N THR A 147 37.94 -27.17 3.88
CA THR A 147 38.39 -27.59 2.55
C THR A 147 37.27 -27.41 1.53
N ALA A 148 37.67 -27.17 0.29
CA ALA A 148 36.77 -27.10 -0.83
C ALA A 148 37.32 -27.92 -2.01
N GLU A 149 36.46 -28.71 -2.63
CA GLU A 149 36.80 -29.63 -3.69
C GLU A 149 35.89 -29.36 -4.89
N ARG A 150 36.49 -29.10 -6.05
CA ARG A 150 35.79 -29.07 -7.32
C ARG A 150 35.95 -30.41 -8.01
N VAL A 151 34.83 -31.01 -8.42
CA VAL A 151 34.80 -32.37 -9.00
C VAL A 151 34.05 -32.33 -10.33
N GLY A 152 34.67 -32.87 -11.38
CA GLY A 152 34.07 -33.06 -12.70
C GLY A 152 33.56 -31.76 -13.32
N GLY A 153 34.24 -30.64 -13.04
CA GLY A 153 33.97 -29.29 -13.56
C GLY A 153 32.63 -28.67 -13.16
N THR A 154 31.79 -29.39 -12.41
CA THR A 154 30.37 -29.07 -12.26
C THR A 154 29.90 -29.05 -10.81
N GLN A 155 30.57 -29.77 -9.92
CA GLN A 155 30.24 -29.79 -8.49
C GLN A 155 31.35 -29.14 -7.68
N MET A 156 30.94 -28.35 -6.69
CA MET A 156 31.80 -27.75 -5.68
C MET A 156 31.35 -28.25 -4.30
N ILE A 157 32.23 -28.95 -3.59
CA ILE A 157 31.96 -29.59 -2.30
C ILE A 157 32.78 -28.86 -1.25
N LEU A 158 32.12 -28.30 -0.24
CA LEU A 158 32.74 -27.63 0.89
C LEU A 158 32.59 -28.49 2.13
N HIS A 159 33.69 -28.78 2.81
CA HIS A 159 33.68 -29.50 4.07
C HIS A 159 33.69 -28.52 5.25
N LYS A 160 32.78 -28.76 6.20
CA LYS A 160 32.53 -27.89 7.36
C LYS A 160 32.29 -26.44 6.94
N GLY A 161 31.30 -26.26 6.06
CA GLY A 161 30.91 -24.96 5.52
C GLY A 161 30.15 -24.11 6.55
N VAL A 162 30.40 -22.80 6.55
CA VAL A 162 29.67 -21.80 7.33
C VAL A 162 29.19 -20.70 6.40
N TYR A 163 27.91 -20.34 6.48
CA TYR A 163 27.26 -19.29 5.70
C TYR A 163 26.61 -18.24 6.61
N THR A 164 26.78 -16.96 6.30
CA THR A 164 26.08 -15.85 6.97
C THR A 164 26.01 -14.61 6.07
N ALA A 165 24.91 -13.87 6.15
CA ALA A 165 24.80 -12.56 5.51
C ALA A 165 25.16 -11.39 6.45
N CYS A 166 25.53 -11.68 7.69
CA CYS A 166 25.86 -10.68 8.71
C CYS A 166 27.33 -10.26 8.64
N LEU A 167 27.61 -9.02 9.01
CA LEU A 167 28.97 -8.52 9.17
C LEU A 167 29.59 -9.06 10.48
N PRO A 168 30.91 -9.33 10.53
CA PRO A 168 31.59 -9.59 11.79
C PRO A 168 31.42 -8.41 12.73
N CYS A 169 31.27 -8.68 14.02
CA CYS A 169 31.19 -7.62 15.02
C CYS A 169 32.48 -6.79 15.00
N ALA A 170 32.37 -5.47 14.77
CA ALA A 170 33.51 -4.58 14.65
C ALA A 170 34.35 -4.52 15.94
N GLU A 171 33.68 -4.55 17.11
CA GLU A 171 34.35 -4.49 18.43
C GLU A 171 34.99 -5.82 18.82
N ASN A 172 34.36 -6.94 18.46
CA ASN A 172 34.89 -8.27 18.75
C ASN A 172 34.66 -9.22 17.56
N PRO A 173 35.62 -9.28 16.61
CA PRO A 173 35.53 -10.13 15.43
C PRO A 173 35.43 -11.65 15.72
N THR A 174 35.73 -12.08 16.95
CA THR A 174 35.63 -13.49 17.36
C THR A 174 34.23 -13.89 17.82
N ARG A 175 33.35 -12.91 18.06
CA ARG A 175 31.96 -13.16 18.43
C ARG A 175 31.21 -13.77 17.25
N PRO A 176 30.42 -14.84 17.46
CA PRO A 176 29.56 -15.38 16.41
C PRO A 176 28.63 -14.30 15.83
N PRO A 177 28.38 -14.30 14.51
CA PRO A 177 27.36 -13.45 13.90
C PRO A 177 25.98 -13.69 14.52
N ILE A 178 25.05 -12.74 14.32
CA ILE A 178 23.67 -12.84 14.85
C ILE A 178 23.03 -14.15 14.42
N TRP A 179 23.17 -14.51 13.14
CA TRP A 179 22.80 -15.82 12.65
C TRP A 179 23.85 -16.38 11.67
N GLN A 180 23.96 -17.70 11.64
CA GLN A 180 24.78 -18.42 10.65
C GLN A 180 24.24 -19.83 10.45
N VAL A 181 24.52 -20.40 9.27
CA VAL A 181 24.24 -21.80 8.96
C VAL A 181 25.56 -22.54 8.88
N LYS A 182 25.73 -23.56 9.73
CA LYS A 182 26.87 -24.49 9.67
C LYS A 182 26.43 -25.79 9.05
N ALA A 183 27.23 -26.38 8.17
CA ALA A 183 26.93 -27.69 7.59
C ALA A 183 28.20 -28.54 7.53
N GLU A 184 28.08 -29.84 7.76
CA GLU A 184 29.23 -30.75 7.66
C GLU A 184 29.72 -30.85 6.21
N ARG A 185 28.79 -30.80 5.26
CA ARG A 185 29.09 -30.82 3.83
C ARG A 185 28.12 -29.90 3.09
N VAL A 186 28.63 -28.98 2.28
CA VAL A 186 27.84 -28.12 1.38
C VAL A 186 28.21 -28.48 -0.05
N ILE A 187 27.22 -28.87 -0.85
CA ILE A 187 27.42 -29.30 -2.23
C ILE A 187 26.70 -28.32 -3.14
N GLN A 188 27.45 -27.52 -3.88
CA GLN A 188 26.91 -26.76 -4.99
C GLN A 188 26.97 -27.60 -6.26
N ASP A 189 25.83 -27.85 -6.88
CA ASP A 189 25.71 -28.59 -8.13
C ASP A 189 25.32 -27.62 -9.26
N GLY A 190 26.28 -27.30 -10.13
CA GLY A 190 26.08 -26.37 -11.24
C GLY A 190 25.21 -26.91 -12.37
N LYS A 191 24.94 -28.22 -12.44
CA LYS A 191 23.97 -28.79 -13.40
C LYS A 191 22.55 -28.69 -12.86
N LYS A 192 22.39 -28.94 -11.56
CA LYS A 192 21.09 -28.82 -10.89
C LYS A 192 20.76 -27.40 -10.48
N HIS A 193 21.73 -26.48 -10.45
CA HIS A 193 21.59 -25.13 -9.93
C HIS A 193 21.10 -25.14 -8.46
N THR A 194 21.76 -25.92 -7.61
CA THR A 194 21.43 -26.05 -6.19
C THR A 194 22.63 -26.00 -5.28
N VAL A 195 22.38 -25.56 -4.04
CA VAL A 195 23.28 -25.71 -2.90
C VAL A 195 22.60 -26.61 -1.88
N ARG A 196 23.14 -27.81 -1.70
CA ARG A 196 22.68 -28.79 -0.71
C ARG A 196 23.56 -28.74 0.53
N LEU A 197 22.99 -28.42 1.67
CA LEU A 197 23.65 -28.42 2.97
C LEU A 197 23.28 -29.69 3.72
N GLU A 198 24.25 -30.54 4.06
CA GLU A 198 24.04 -31.77 4.80
C GLU A 198 24.40 -31.61 6.28
N ARG A 199 23.53 -32.14 7.15
CA ARG A 199 23.58 -31.95 8.61
C ARG A 199 23.73 -30.47 8.98
N ALA A 200 22.88 -29.65 8.35
CA ALA A 200 22.86 -28.22 8.54
C ALA A 200 22.35 -27.89 9.95
N ARG A 201 23.02 -26.97 10.63
CA ARG A 201 22.66 -26.40 11.92
C ARG A 201 22.47 -24.90 11.74
N PHE A 202 21.27 -24.42 12.01
CA PHE A 202 21.00 -22.99 12.09
C PHE A 202 21.33 -22.51 13.50
N GLU A 203 22.29 -21.59 13.59
CA GLU A 203 22.66 -20.95 14.84
C GLU A 203 22.15 -19.52 14.88
N LEU A 204 21.54 -19.13 16.00
CA LEU A 204 21.12 -17.77 16.31
C LEU A 204 21.75 -17.37 17.65
N PHE A 205 22.40 -16.20 17.71
CA PHE A 205 23.18 -15.74 18.85
C PHE A 205 24.21 -16.76 19.37
N GLY A 206 24.74 -17.61 18.48
CA GLY A 206 25.68 -18.69 18.80
C GLY A 206 25.05 -19.97 19.35
N HIS A 207 23.72 -20.04 19.47
CA HIS A 207 23.00 -21.24 19.91
C HIS A 207 22.35 -21.96 18.72
N SER A 208 22.48 -23.28 18.66
CA SER A 208 21.86 -24.11 17.62
C SER A 208 20.35 -24.22 17.85
N LEU A 209 19.53 -23.63 16.98
CA LEU A 209 18.06 -23.66 17.08
C LEU A 209 17.43 -24.86 16.35
N ALA A 210 17.94 -25.18 15.16
CA ALA A 210 17.41 -26.24 14.33
C ALA A 210 18.55 -27.03 13.68
N THR A 211 18.40 -28.35 13.65
CA THR A 211 19.28 -29.24 12.91
C THR A 211 18.46 -29.96 11.86
N LEU A 212 18.85 -29.81 10.60
CA LEU A 212 18.18 -30.41 9.46
C LEU A 212 19.13 -31.44 8.82
N PRO A 213 18.65 -32.66 8.50
CA PRO A 213 19.49 -33.70 7.93
C PRO A 213 20.06 -33.28 6.58
N PHE A 214 19.26 -32.56 5.79
CA PHE A 214 19.70 -31.83 4.62
C PHE A 214 18.74 -30.68 4.30
N ILE A 215 19.25 -29.62 3.69
CA ILE A 215 18.48 -28.52 3.09
C ILE A 215 19.01 -28.31 1.69
N GLU A 216 18.14 -28.03 0.73
CA GLU A 216 18.54 -27.70 -0.63
C GLU A 216 17.93 -26.36 -1.02
N VAL A 217 18.80 -25.40 -1.36
CA VAL A 217 18.41 -24.04 -1.77
C VAL A 217 18.85 -23.78 -3.21
N PRO A 218 18.17 -22.89 -3.96
CA PRO A 218 18.69 -22.41 -5.24
C PRO A 218 20.09 -21.83 -5.10
N ASP A 219 20.96 -22.08 -6.07
CA ASP A 219 22.20 -21.31 -6.17
C ASP A 219 21.94 -19.92 -6.79
N ASN A 220 22.96 -19.06 -6.77
CA ASN A 220 22.87 -17.69 -7.29
C ASN A 220 22.61 -17.59 -8.80
N THR A 221 22.66 -18.69 -9.54
CA THR A 221 22.43 -18.70 -10.99
C THR A 221 20.94 -18.71 -11.33
N VAL A 222 20.09 -19.11 -10.38
CA VAL A 222 18.64 -19.16 -10.54
C VAL A 222 17.95 -18.27 -9.51
N LYS A 223 17.03 -17.43 -9.97
CA LYS A 223 16.25 -16.56 -9.06
C LYS A 223 15.15 -17.30 -8.30
N ARG A 224 14.72 -18.47 -8.79
CA ARG A 224 13.54 -19.19 -8.30
C ARG A 224 13.79 -20.69 -8.38
N LYS A 225 13.42 -21.43 -7.33
CA LYS A 225 13.41 -22.89 -7.32
C LYS A 225 12.40 -23.40 -6.31
N SER A 226 11.80 -24.56 -6.59
CA SER A 226 10.87 -25.23 -5.68
C SER A 226 11.55 -25.65 -4.38
N GLY A 227 10.84 -25.52 -3.25
CA GLY A 227 11.35 -25.84 -1.92
C GLY A 227 10.44 -25.37 -0.80
N PHE A 228 10.77 -25.75 0.44
CA PHE A 228 10.08 -25.26 1.63
C PHE A 228 10.39 -23.79 1.89
N LEU A 229 9.36 -23.02 2.21
CA LEU A 229 9.50 -21.67 2.75
C LEU A 229 9.53 -21.73 4.28
N PHE A 230 9.86 -20.59 4.90
CA PHE A 230 9.80 -20.47 6.35
C PHE A 230 8.38 -20.67 6.87
N PRO A 231 8.21 -21.37 8.00
CA PRO A 231 6.90 -21.62 8.58
C PRO A 231 6.31 -20.35 9.21
N GLU A 232 4.99 -20.31 9.28
CA GLU A 232 4.22 -19.26 9.97
C GLU A 232 3.48 -19.86 11.17
N PHE A 233 3.32 -19.08 12.23
CA PHE A 233 2.62 -19.51 13.44
C PHE A 233 1.33 -18.72 13.62
N ARG A 234 0.22 -19.44 13.78
CA ARG A 234 -1.12 -18.88 13.99
C ARG A 234 -1.64 -19.29 15.37
N SER A 235 -2.46 -18.43 15.99
CA SER A 235 -3.13 -18.76 17.24
C SER A 235 -4.49 -18.07 17.29
N GLY A 236 -5.52 -18.79 17.74
CA GLY A 236 -6.84 -18.25 18.00
C GLY A 236 -7.59 -19.10 19.01
N GLU A 237 -8.61 -18.53 19.64
CA GLU A 237 -9.37 -19.19 20.71
C GLU A 237 -10.05 -20.48 20.21
N ASN A 238 -10.80 -20.39 19.11
CA ASN A 238 -11.59 -21.50 18.57
C ASN A 238 -10.77 -22.45 17.67
N VAL A 239 -9.72 -21.94 17.02
CA VAL A 239 -8.86 -22.76 16.14
C VAL A 239 -7.66 -23.40 16.88
N GLY A 240 -7.27 -22.84 18.04
CA GLY A 240 -6.10 -23.24 18.81
C GLY A 240 -4.78 -22.71 18.23
N PHE A 241 -3.68 -23.42 18.49
CA PHE A 241 -2.37 -23.10 17.92
C PHE A 241 -2.19 -23.77 16.55
N GLY A 242 -1.61 -23.06 15.60
CA GLY A 242 -1.41 -23.50 14.22
C GLY A 242 0.02 -23.32 13.73
N ILE A 243 0.55 -24.29 12.99
CA ILE A 243 1.82 -24.18 12.26
C ILE A 243 1.55 -24.34 10.77
N SER A 244 1.85 -23.31 9.99
CA SER A 244 1.74 -23.27 8.54
C SER A 244 3.09 -23.56 7.91
N VAL A 245 3.17 -24.54 7.01
CA VAL A 245 4.39 -24.90 6.29
C VAL A 245 4.16 -24.73 4.79
N PRO A 246 4.65 -23.63 4.17
CA PRO A 246 4.50 -23.41 2.74
C PRO A 246 5.55 -24.18 1.94
N TYR A 247 5.13 -24.81 0.85
CA TYR A 247 5.98 -25.42 -0.16
C TYR A 247 5.79 -24.71 -1.50
N TYR A 248 6.84 -24.02 -1.93
CA TYR A 248 6.86 -23.27 -3.17
C TYR A 248 7.26 -24.17 -4.35
N ILE A 249 6.60 -23.96 -5.49
CA ILE A 249 6.77 -24.73 -6.73
C ILE A 249 7.04 -23.75 -7.87
N ALA A 250 8.28 -23.73 -8.36
CA ALA A 250 8.64 -23.02 -9.58
C ALA A 250 8.19 -23.85 -10.79
N ILE A 251 7.11 -23.45 -11.47
CA ILE A 251 6.55 -24.19 -12.61
C ILE A 251 7.19 -23.71 -13.92
N ALA A 252 7.24 -22.40 -14.13
CA ALA A 252 7.82 -21.73 -15.30
C ALA A 252 8.33 -20.32 -14.90
N PRO A 253 9.10 -19.61 -15.75
CA PRO A 253 9.56 -18.26 -15.44
C PRO A 253 8.44 -17.27 -15.09
N ASP A 254 7.27 -17.48 -15.69
CA ASP A 254 6.06 -16.67 -15.61
C ASP A 254 4.94 -17.31 -14.74
N ARG A 255 5.18 -18.50 -14.17
CA ARG A 255 4.17 -19.25 -13.40
C ARG A 255 4.77 -19.94 -12.18
N ASP A 256 4.08 -19.80 -11.05
CA ASP A 256 4.42 -20.51 -9.82
C ASP A 256 3.20 -20.96 -9.05
N ALA A 257 3.40 -21.88 -8.12
CA ALA A 257 2.40 -22.29 -7.16
C ALA A 257 3.00 -22.41 -5.76
N THR A 258 2.19 -22.23 -4.73
CA THR A 258 2.54 -22.47 -3.33
C THR A 258 1.45 -23.33 -2.71
N ILE A 259 1.83 -24.42 -2.06
CA ILE A 259 0.92 -25.24 -1.26
C ILE A 259 1.29 -25.03 0.21
N THR A 260 0.36 -24.54 1.01
CA THR A 260 0.56 -24.32 2.44
C THR A 260 -0.29 -25.31 3.21
N THR A 261 0.37 -26.10 4.06
CA THR A 261 -0.31 -27.01 4.98
C THR A 261 -0.26 -26.40 6.37
N THR A 262 -1.43 -26.14 6.95
CA THR A 262 -1.56 -25.60 8.30
C THR A 262 -2.18 -26.64 9.23
N GLY A 263 -1.45 -27.06 10.24
CA GLY A 263 -1.97 -27.98 11.28
C GLY A 263 -2.41 -27.19 12.51
N PHE A 264 -3.71 -27.17 12.79
CA PHE A 264 -4.31 -26.57 13.97
C PHE A 264 -4.55 -27.60 15.08
N THR A 265 -4.33 -27.22 16.34
CA THR A 265 -4.50 -28.13 17.49
C THR A 265 -5.94 -28.53 17.75
N LYS A 266 -6.93 -27.69 17.40
CA LYS A 266 -8.37 -28.00 17.57
C LYS A 266 -9.02 -28.44 16.25
N GLN A 267 -8.74 -27.74 15.15
CA GLN A 267 -9.49 -27.89 13.90
C GLN A 267 -8.92 -28.91 12.91
N GLY A 268 -7.69 -29.39 13.10
CA GLY A 268 -7.05 -30.33 12.17
C GLY A 268 -6.27 -29.63 11.05
N VAL A 269 -6.27 -30.20 9.84
CA VAL A 269 -5.37 -29.79 8.75
C VAL A 269 -6.11 -28.95 7.71
N LEU A 270 -5.71 -27.68 7.59
CA LEU A 270 -6.08 -26.80 6.49
C LEU A 270 -5.04 -26.94 5.36
N ILE A 271 -5.52 -27.09 4.12
CA ILE A 271 -4.68 -27.05 2.93
C ILE A 271 -5.05 -25.83 2.12
N GLU A 272 -4.06 -24.98 1.85
CA GLU A 272 -4.18 -23.80 0.99
C GLU A 272 -3.30 -24.00 -0.24
N GLY A 273 -3.81 -23.64 -1.42
CA GLY A 273 -3.08 -23.66 -2.68
C GLY A 273 -3.21 -22.30 -3.35
N GLU A 274 -2.08 -21.69 -3.70
CA GLU A 274 -1.99 -20.45 -4.46
C GLU A 274 -1.29 -20.72 -5.78
N ILE A 275 -1.86 -20.26 -6.90
CA ILE A 275 -1.24 -20.31 -8.22
C ILE A 275 -1.16 -18.88 -8.75
N ARG A 276 0.05 -18.44 -9.08
CA ARG A 276 0.29 -17.11 -9.66
C ARG A 276 0.83 -17.24 -11.07
N GLN A 277 0.22 -16.51 -11.98
CA GLN A 277 0.60 -16.46 -13.39
C GLN A 277 0.78 -15.01 -13.81
N ARG A 278 1.93 -14.71 -14.41
CA ARG A 278 2.20 -13.46 -15.10
C ARG A 278 2.03 -13.68 -16.60
N PHE A 279 1.29 -12.81 -17.25
CA PHE A 279 1.14 -12.78 -18.70
C PHE A 279 1.88 -11.54 -19.24
N GLU A 280 2.05 -11.43 -20.55
CA GLU A 280 2.66 -10.22 -21.15
C GLU A 280 1.88 -8.95 -20.83
N LYS A 281 0.55 -9.08 -20.73
CA LYS A 281 -0.39 -7.97 -20.57
C LYS A 281 -1.06 -7.91 -19.21
N GLY A 282 -0.69 -8.76 -18.26
CA GLY A 282 -1.41 -8.83 -16.99
C GLY A 282 -0.91 -9.90 -16.05
N GLN A 283 -1.68 -10.16 -15.01
CA GLN A 283 -1.41 -11.19 -14.03
C GLN A 283 -2.72 -11.76 -13.49
N ALA A 284 -2.67 -13.02 -13.09
CA ALA A 284 -3.77 -13.67 -12.41
C ALA A 284 -3.25 -14.49 -11.22
N ASN A 285 -4.08 -14.57 -10.19
CA ASN A 285 -3.91 -15.40 -9.01
C ASN A 285 -5.16 -16.26 -8.82
N LEU A 286 -4.97 -17.51 -8.44
CA LEU A 286 -6.00 -18.44 -8.00
C LEU A 286 -5.61 -18.98 -6.64
N ARG A 287 -6.49 -18.81 -5.65
CA ARG A 287 -6.38 -19.34 -4.30
C ARG A 287 -7.48 -20.35 -4.06
N ILE A 288 -7.13 -21.48 -3.48
CA ILE A 288 -8.07 -22.53 -3.07
C ILE A 288 -7.68 -22.91 -1.65
N ALA A 289 -8.64 -23.00 -0.75
CA ALA A 289 -8.39 -23.52 0.59
C ALA A 289 -9.50 -24.48 1.01
N GLY A 290 -9.16 -25.47 1.83
CA GLY A 290 -10.13 -26.41 2.35
C GLY A 290 -9.65 -27.15 3.60
N ILE A 291 -10.61 -27.46 4.47
CA ILE A 291 -10.40 -28.17 5.73
C ILE A 291 -11.58 -29.12 5.98
N SER A 292 -11.26 -30.27 6.55
CA SER A 292 -12.22 -31.09 7.26
C SER A 292 -11.97 -30.86 8.76
N GLN A 293 -12.88 -30.12 9.41
CA GLN A 293 -12.80 -29.77 10.81
C GLN A 293 -12.80 -31.04 11.67
N MET A 294 -11.93 -31.10 12.67
CA MET A 294 -11.89 -32.20 13.65
C MET A 294 -12.79 -31.95 14.87
N ASP A 295 -13.04 -30.69 15.22
CA ASP A 295 -13.77 -30.28 16.42
C ASP A 295 -14.63 -29.04 16.12
N SER A 296 -15.66 -29.23 15.30
CA SER A 296 -16.65 -28.18 14.98
C SER A 296 -17.44 -27.73 16.20
N GLU A 297 -17.56 -28.57 17.23
CA GLU A 297 -18.22 -28.27 18.51
C GLU A 297 -17.47 -27.24 19.36
N SER A 298 -16.18 -26.99 19.08
CA SER A 298 -15.44 -25.91 19.73
C SER A 298 -15.87 -24.50 19.31
N PHE A 299 -16.63 -24.37 18.22
CA PHE A 299 -17.30 -23.12 17.85
C PHE A 299 -18.67 -23.03 18.54
N SER A 300 -19.17 -21.81 18.71
CA SER A 300 -20.48 -21.59 19.33
C SER A 300 -21.59 -22.28 18.51
N ALA A 301 -22.53 -22.96 19.19
CA ALA A 301 -23.65 -23.61 18.54
C ALA A 301 -24.51 -22.59 17.76
N ASN A 302 -25.12 -23.05 16.66
CA ASN A 302 -25.90 -22.22 15.72
C ASN A 302 -25.07 -21.14 14.99
N THR A 303 -23.77 -21.38 14.77
CA THR A 303 -22.93 -20.56 13.89
C THR A 303 -22.64 -21.27 12.57
N SER A 304 -22.34 -20.50 11.53
CA SER A 304 -21.88 -21.03 10.23
C SER A 304 -20.62 -21.91 10.38
N ASP A 305 -19.75 -21.59 11.34
CA ASP A 305 -18.53 -22.32 11.69
C ASP A 305 -18.78 -23.70 12.30
N ALA A 306 -19.78 -23.82 13.17
CA ALA A 306 -20.18 -25.07 13.82
C ALA A 306 -21.07 -25.95 12.92
N ALA A 307 -21.73 -25.37 11.92
CA ALA A 307 -22.74 -26.05 11.11
C ALA A 307 -22.15 -27.05 10.08
N HIS A 308 -20.89 -26.90 9.71
CA HIS A 308 -20.27 -27.68 8.63
C HIS A 308 -18.87 -28.17 9.00
N ASP A 309 -18.62 -29.48 8.81
CA ASP A 309 -17.28 -30.04 9.03
C ASP A 309 -16.37 -29.86 7.80
N LEU A 310 -16.92 -29.94 6.58
CA LEU A 310 -16.15 -29.71 5.36
C LEU A 310 -16.38 -28.29 4.87
N ARG A 311 -15.32 -27.48 4.92
CA ARG A 311 -15.36 -26.06 4.53
C ARG A 311 -14.25 -25.72 3.57
N GLY A 312 -14.46 -24.72 2.74
CA GLY A 312 -13.46 -24.32 1.75
C GLY A 312 -13.81 -23.03 1.02
N LEU A 313 -12.83 -22.51 0.28
CA LEU A 313 -13.00 -21.37 -0.61
C LEU A 313 -12.25 -21.56 -1.92
N VAL A 314 -12.71 -20.83 -2.92
CA VAL A 314 -11.99 -20.55 -4.16
C VAL A 314 -12.04 -19.04 -4.38
N ALA A 315 -10.88 -18.41 -4.55
CA ALA A 315 -10.76 -17.01 -4.88
C ALA A 315 -9.85 -16.80 -6.08
N SER A 316 -10.16 -15.84 -6.93
CA SER A 316 -9.34 -15.49 -8.06
C SER A 316 -9.29 -13.98 -8.26
N LYS A 317 -8.09 -13.48 -8.55
CA LYS A 317 -7.84 -12.08 -8.86
C LYS A 317 -7.09 -11.96 -10.16
N GLY A 318 -7.57 -11.15 -11.08
CA GLY A 318 -6.96 -10.87 -12.38
C GLY A 318 -6.85 -9.38 -12.65
N ASP A 319 -5.72 -8.95 -13.22
CA ASP A 319 -5.49 -7.57 -13.67
C ASP A 319 -4.81 -7.63 -15.03
N PHE A 320 -5.49 -7.13 -16.06
CA PHE A 320 -5.06 -7.23 -17.45
C PHE A 320 -5.19 -5.88 -18.17
N LYS A 321 -4.08 -5.40 -18.72
CA LYS A 321 -4.05 -4.28 -19.66
C LYS A 321 -4.27 -4.78 -21.08
N ILE A 322 -5.48 -4.65 -21.60
CA ILE A 322 -5.83 -5.01 -22.99
C ILE A 322 -4.94 -4.21 -23.96
N ASN A 323 -4.81 -2.90 -23.68
CA ASN A 323 -3.93 -1.94 -24.36
C ASN A 323 -3.59 -0.77 -23.39
N PRO A 324 -2.78 0.24 -23.78
CA PRO A 324 -2.42 1.34 -22.87
C PRO A 324 -3.58 2.17 -22.30
N ARG A 325 -4.77 2.06 -22.90
CA ARG A 325 -5.99 2.80 -22.51
C ARG A 325 -7.04 1.94 -21.83
N TRP A 326 -6.99 0.61 -21.98
CA TRP A 326 -8.05 -0.28 -21.51
C TRP A 326 -7.50 -1.37 -20.59
N SER A 327 -8.12 -1.46 -19.41
CA SER A 327 -7.81 -2.45 -18.39
C SER A 327 -9.07 -3.25 -18.07
N PHE A 328 -8.92 -4.56 -17.94
CA PHE A 328 -9.95 -5.50 -17.50
C PHE A 328 -9.43 -6.27 -16.31
N GLY A 329 -10.26 -6.50 -15.30
CA GLY A 329 -9.86 -7.27 -14.16
C GLY A 329 -11.03 -7.79 -13.35
N TRP A 330 -10.70 -8.64 -12.39
CA TRP A 330 -11.64 -9.20 -11.44
C TRP A 330 -10.95 -9.47 -10.11
N ASP A 331 -11.74 -9.48 -9.05
CA ASP A 331 -11.34 -9.93 -7.71
C ASP A 331 -12.58 -10.60 -7.13
N VAL A 332 -12.62 -11.94 -7.14
CA VAL A 332 -13.81 -12.70 -6.77
C VAL A 332 -13.43 -13.83 -5.83
N MET A 333 -14.27 -14.07 -4.85
CA MET A 333 -14.21 -15.22 -3.96
C MET A 333 -15.57 -15.90 -3.85
N PHE A 334 -15.50 -17.20 -3.63
CA PHE A 334 -16.62 -18.05 -3.30
C PHE A 334 -16.19 -18.95 -2.15
N GLN A 335 -17.00 -19.03 -1.11
CA GLN A 335 -16.74 -19.86 0.06
C GLN A 335 -17.95 -20.74 0.38
N SER A 336 -17.70 -21.87 1.05
CA SER A 336 -18.72 -22.86 1.41
C SER A 336 -19.78 -22.30 2.36
N ASP A 337 -19.39 -21.35 3.19
CA ASP A 337 -20.18 -20.71 4.23
C ASP A 337 -19.62 -19.29 4.45
N ASN A 338 -20.40 -18.46 5.14
CA ASN A 338 -20.12 -17.03 5.25
C ASN A 338 -18.82 -16.67 5.99
N ASN A 339 -18.28 -17.53 6.86
CA ASN A 339 -17.18 -17.10 7.75
C ASN A 339 -15.84 -17.79 7.47
N PHE A 340 -15.76 -18.66 6.46
CA PHE A 340 -14.62 -19.56 6.29
C PHE A 340 -13.27 -18.84 6.17
N ALA A 341 -13.15 -17.84 5.28
CA ALA A 341 -11.87 -17.17 5.05
C ALA A 341 -11.41 -16.36 6.28
N ARG A 342 -12.36 -15.75 6.99
CA ARG A 342 -12.13 -15.01 8.25
C ARG A 342 -11.72 -15.95 9.40
N THR A 343 -12.44 -17.05 9.62
CA THR A 343 -12.17 -18.01 10.70
C THR A 343 -10.76 -18.62 10.63
N TYR A 344 -10.30 -18.96 9.43
CA TYR A 344 -8.97 -19.57 9.25
C TYR A 344 -7.86 -18.58 8.91
N SER A 345 -8.17 -17.27 8.95
CA SER A 345 -7.24 -16.20 8.57
C SER A 345 -6.59 -16.46 7.22
N VAL A 346 -7.39 -16.81 6.21
CA VAL A 346 -6.86 -17.04 4.86
C VAL A 346 -6.29 -15.72 4.35
N GLN A 347 -5.01 -15.76 3.99
CA GLN A 347 -4.24 -14.56 3.70
C GLN A 347 -4.93 -13.70 2.62
N GLY A 348 -5.18 -12.43 2.94
CA GLY A 348 -5.78 -11.45 2.04
C GLY A 348 -7.29 -11.55 1.87
N LEU A 349 -7.97 -12.45 2.57
CA LEU A 349 -9.41 -12.69 2.47
C LEU A 349 -10.12 -12.70 3.84
N ASN A 350 -9.44 -12.31 4.93
CA ASN A 350 -9.94 -12.41 6.30
C ASN A 350 -10.65 -11.14 6.83
N ASN A 351 -11.04 -10.21 5.94
CA ASN A 351 -11.79 -9.01 6.30
C ASN A 351 -13.25 -9.34 6.66
N SER A 352 -13.92 -8.50 7.45
CA SER A 352 -15.36 -8.68 7.76
C SER A 352 -16.27 -8.58 6.52
N THR A 353 -15.81 -7.92 5.47
CA THR A 353 -16.52 -7.86 4.18
C THR A 353 -15.48 -7.89 3.07
N ASN A 354 -15.66 -8.76 2.09
CA ASN A 354 -14.88 -8.79 0.86
C ASN A 354 -15.75 -8.35 -0.31
N THR A 355 -15.23 -7.45 -1.14
CA THR A 355 -15.95 -6.98 -2.33
C THR A 355 -15.54 -7.82 -3.53
N ASN A 356 -16.45 -8.68 -3.98
CA ASN A 356 -16.35 -9.35 -5.26
C ASN A 356 -16.60 -8.33 -6.37
N THR A 357 -15.65 -8.16 -7.28
CA THR A 357 -15.76 -7.21 -8.38
C THR A 357 -15.24 -7.76 -9.69
N VAL A 358 -15.87 -7.34 -10.78
CA VAL A 358 -15.38 -7.48 -12.15
C VAL A 358 -15.48 -6.12 -12.81
N TYR A 359 -14.43 -5.70 -13.52
CA TYR A 359 -14.37 -4.35 -14.05
C TYR A 359 -13.73 -4.27 -15.43
N LEU A 360 -14.17 -3.26 -16.18
CA LEU A 360 -13.57 -2.80 -17.43
C LEU A 360 -13.42 -1.27 -17.35
N THR A 361 -12.18 -0.81 -17.38
CA THR A 361 -11.83 0.62 -17.29
C THR A 361 -11.14 1.07 -18.57
N GLY A 362 -11.63 2.15 -19.17
CA GLY A 362 -11.07 2.83 -20.32
C GLY A 362 -10.63 4.24 -19.96
N GLN A 363 -9.32 4.52 -20.00
CA GLN A 363 -8.75 5.84 -19.77
C GLN A 363 -8.22 6.42 -21.08
N GLY A 364 -8.88 7.45 -21.59
CA GLY A 364 -8.41 8.27 -22.70
C GLY A 364 -7.59 9.47 -22.23
N ASP A 365 -7.22 10.35 -23.17
CA ASP A 365 -6.44 11.55 -22.85
C ASP A 365 -7.29 12.63 -22.13
N ARG A 366 -8.61 12.58 -22.32
CA ARG A 366 -9.60 13.50 -21.75
C ARG A 366 -10.82 12.79 -21.17
N ASN A 367 -11.21 11.67 -21.77
CA ASN A 367 -12.44 10.95 -21.42
C ASN A 367 -12.12 9.72 -20.57
N PHE A 368 -13.07 9.35 -19.72
CA PHE A 368 -12.96 8.21 -18.82
C PHE A 368 -14.20 7.33 -18.94
N PHE A 369 -14.00 6.02 -18.98
CA PHE A 369 -15.05 5.01 -18.99
C PHE A 369 -14.73 3.99 -17.89
N ASP A 370 -15.73 3.59 -17.13
CA ASP A 370 -15.60 2.52 -16.15
C ASP A 370 -16.92 1.75 -16.08
N MET A 371 -16.83 0.43 -16.06
CA MET A 371 -17.99 -0.45 -15.92
C MET A 371 -17.62 -1.55 -14.92
N ARG A 372 -18.43 -1.72 -13.88
CA ARG A 372 -18.16 -2.63 -12.77
C ARG A 372 -19.37 -3.42 -12.34
N GLY A 373 -19.12 -4.64 -11.89
CA GLY A 373 -20.04 -5.40 -11.05
C GLY A 373 -19.53 -5.45 -9.62
N TYR A 374 -20.45 -5.44 -8.66
CA TYR A 374 -20.15 -5.60 -7.23
C TYR A 374 -21.08 -6.64 -6.60
N TYR A 375 -20.48 -7.50 -5.79
CA TYR A 375 -21.15 -8.36 -4.84
C TYR A 375 -20.37 -8.27 -3.52
N PHE A 376 -21.05 -8.03 -2.41
CA PHE A 376 -20.41 -7.89 -1.11
C PHE A 376 -20.58 -9.19 -0.34
N ASP A 377 -19.48 -9.90 -0.12
CA ASP A 377 -19.42 -11.11 0.70
C ASP A 377 -19.22 -10.68 2.16
N VAL A 378 -20.24 -10.83 2.99
CA VAL A 378 -20.21 -10.41 4.40
C VAL A 378 -19.84 -11.60 5.26
N GLN A 379 -18.68 -11.51 5.91
CA GLN A 379 -18.13 -12.59 6.72
C GLN A 379 -18.52 -12.48 8.19
N ASP A 380 -19.63 -13.15 8.52
CA ASP A 380 -20.15 -13.31 9.87
C ASP A 380 -20.48 -14.77 10.18
N ALA A 381 -20.73 -15.04 11.47
CA ALA A 381 -21.08 -16.36 11.96
C ALA A 381 -22.57 -16.72 11.74
N ASP A 382 -23.37 -15.86 11.07
CA ASP A 382 -24.80 -16.11 10.85
C ASP A 382 -25.01 -17.22 9.80
N ILE A 383 -25.90 -18.16 10.10
CA ILE A 383 -26.26 -19.26 9.19
C ILE A 383 -27.19 -18.78 8.05
N ASN A 384 -27.93 -17.69 8.28
CA ASN A 384 -28.96 -17.22 7.35
C ASN A 384 -28.49 -16.12 6.39
N ASN A 385 -27.23 -15.71 6.49
CA ASN A 385 -26.61 -14.66 5.67
C ASN A 385 -27.43 -13.36 5.73
N THR A 386 -27.97 -13.01 6.90
CA THR A 386 -28.93 -11.92 7.05
C THR A 386 -28.30 -10.57 6.71
N ALA A 387 -27.05 -10.34 7.17
CA ALA A 387 -26.31 -9.13 6.87
C ALA A 387 -25.93 -9.02 5.38
N GLU A 388 -25.55 -10.13 4.76
CA GLU A 388 -25.23 -10.18 3.32
C GLU A 388 -26.46 -9.88 2.45
N LYS A 389 -27.64 -10.43 2.79
CA LYS A 389 -28.89 -10.19 2.03
C LYS A 389 -29.36 -8.73 2.03
N LYS A 390 -28.89 -7.92 3.00
CA LYS A 390 -29.12 -6.48 3.09
C LYS A 390 -28.22 -5.69 2.13
N GLN A 391 -27.07 -6.25 1.73
CA GLN A 391 -26.18 -5.62 0.77
C GLN A 391 -26.76 -5.68 -0.65
N ALA A 392 -26.50 -4.63 -1.43
CA ALA A 392 -26.91 -4.58 -2.83
C ALA A 392 -25.98 -5.44 -3.71
N THR A 393 -26.55 -6.22 -4.62
CA THR A 393 -25.82 -6.80 -5.75
C THR A 393 -25.92 -5.83 -6.92
N VAL A 394 -24.79 -5.28 -7.38
CA VAL A 394 -24.74 -4.25 -8.44
C VAL A 394 -24.21 -4.86 -9.73
N LEU A 395 -25.03 -4.99 -10.76
CA LEU A 395 -24.70 -5.67 -12.01
C LEU A 395 -25.43 -5.04 -13.22
N PRO A 396 -24.82 -4.08 -13.94
CA PRO A 396 -23.58 -3.35 -13.66
C PRO A 396 -23.84 -1.94 -13.10
N THR A 397 -22.76 -1.29 -12.65
CA THR A 397 -22.65 0.17 -12.70
C THR A 397 -21.70 0.58 -13.82
N LEU A 398 -22.00 1.66 -14.52
CA LEU A 398 -21.25 2.19 -15.66
C LEU A 398 -21.14 3.69 -15.50
N ASP A 399 -19.92 4.20 -15.52
CA ASP A 399 -19.59 5.62 -15.50
C ASP A 399 -18.87 6.02 -16.79
N TYR A 400 -19.32 7.11 -17.39
CA TYR A 400 -18.67 7.70 -18.56
C TYR A 400 -18.55 9.20 -18.39
N SER A 401 -17.31 9.71 -18.40
CA SER A 401 -16.99 11.13 -18.41
C SER A 401 -16.45 11.53 -19.77
N TYR A 402 -17.09 12.52 -20.37
CA TYR A 402 -16.78 13.07 -21.68
C TYR A 402 -16.40 14.54 -21.56
N TYR A 403 -15.31 14.93 -22.21
CA TYR A 403 -14.91 16.32 -22.39
C TYR A 403 -14.75 16.59 -23.88
N ALA A 404 -15.46 17.60 -24.38
CA ALA A 404 -15.35 18.00 -25.78
C ALA A 404 -13.91 18.40 -26.11
N PRO A 405 -13.35 17.93 -27.24
CA PRO A 405 -11.97 18.22 -27.62
C PRO A 405 -11.78 19.69 -28.04
N GLU A 406 -12.83 20.29 -28.60
CA GLU A 406 -12.86 21.69 -29.02
C GLU A 406 -13.82 22.49 -28.14
N LEU A 407 -13.53 23.77 -27.97
CA LEU A 407 -14.39 24.68 -27.24
C LEU A 407 -15.69 24.92 -28.01
N VAL A 408 -16.82 24.65 -27.37
CA VAL A 408 -18.16 24.88 -27.92
C VAL A 408 -18.60 26.28 -27.53
N ALA A 409 -18.90 27.15 -28.49
CA ALA A 409 -19.19 28.57 -28.24
C ALA A 409 -18.11 29.28 -27.37
N GLY A 410 -16.86 28.83 -27.47
CA GLY A 410 -15.71 29.34 -26.70
C GLY A 410 -15.63 28.87 -25.24
N GLY A 411 -16.51 27.97 -24.80
CA GLY A 411 -16.48 27.32 -23.48
C GLY A 411 -16.15 25.84 -23.55
N GLN A 412 -15.82 25.25 -22.41
CA GLN A 412 -15.62 23.80 -22.28
C GLN A 412 -17.00 23.14 -22.12
N LEU A 413 -17.31 22.20 -23.01
CA LEU A 413 -18.46 21.31 -22.85
C LEU A 413 -17.97 19.99 -22.25
N SER A 414 -18.61 19.55 -21.17
CA SER A 414 -18.40 18.25 -20.53
C SER A 414 -19.73 17.52 -20.36
N GLY A 415 -19.67 16.21 -20.19
CA GLY A 415 -20.83 15.38 -19.93
C GLY A 415 -20.46 14.18 -19.09
N THR A 416 -21.31 13.83 -18.14
CA THR A 416 -21.21 12.60 -17.35
C THR A 416 -22.45 11.75 -17.61
N MET A 417 -22.26 10.44 -17.71
CA MET A 417 -23.34 9.47 -17.78
C MET A 417 -23.07 8.38 -16.76
N ASN A 418 -24.09 8.04 -15.96
CA ASN A 418 -24.08 6.91 -15.05
C ASN A 418 -25.25 5.97 -15.39
N PHE A 419 -24.99 4.68 -15.47
CA PHE A 419 -26.03 3.66 -15.48
C PHE A 419 -25.77 2.69 -14.33
N THR A 420 -26.73 2.49 -13.45
CA THR A 420 -26.60 1.56 -12.32
C THR A 420 -27.80 0.64 -12.28
N SER A 421 -27.55 -0.67 -12.25
CA SER A 421 -28.54 -1.71 -12.03
C SER A 421 -28.17 -2.47 -10.76
N LEU A 422 -29.09 -2.51 -9.79
CA LEU A 422 -28.88 -3.21 -8.55
C LEU A 422 -30.12 -3.98 -8.11
N SER A 423 -29.87 -5.03 -7.33
CA SER A 423 -30.88 -5.87 -6.71
C SER A 423 -30.53 -6.11 -5.25
N ARG A 424 -31.54 -6.06 -4.38
CA ARG A 424 -31.41 -6.34 -2.94
C ARG A 424 -32.46 -7.35 -2.50
N PHE A 425 -32.05 -8.33 -1.68
CA PHE A 425 -32.91 -9.43 -1.25
C PHE A 425 -33.68 -9.16 0.05
N SER A 426 -33.14 -8.32 0.92
CA SER A 426 -33.75 -7.91 2.19
C SER A 426 -33.57 -6.41 2.38
N GLU A 427 -34.56 -5.72 2.92
CA GLU A 427 -34.41 -4.32 3.29
C GLU A 427 -33.40 -4.14 4.45
N GLU A 428 -32.73 -3.00 4.46
CA GLU A 428 -31.92 -2.52 5.57
C GLU A 428 -32.61 -1.31 6.19
N ALA A 429 -33.32 -1.56 7.30
CA ALA A 429 -33.98 -0.53 8.08
C ALA A 429 -33.34 -0.40 9.47
N ALA A 430 -33.28 0.83 9.99
CA ALA A 430 -32.80 1.15 11.33
C ALA A 430 -33.85 1.99 12.07
N ASN A 431 -34.34 1.48 13.20
CA ASN A 431 -35.30 2.20 14.02
C ASN A 431 -34.57 3.25 14.87
N ILE A 432 -34.83 4.54 14.63
CA ILE A 432 -34.07 5.60 15.28
C ILE A 432 -34.42 5.68 16.78
N ASP A 433 -35.70 5.64 17.15
CA ASP A 433 -36.14 6.03 18.51
C ASP A 433 -36.70 4.90 19.37
N GLY A 434 -36.64 3.65 18.89
CA GLY A 434 -37.30 2.50 19.49
C GLY A 434 -38.83 2.57 19.39
N LEU A 435 -39.37 3.55 18.68
CA LEU A 435 -40.80 3.74 18.46
C LEU A 435 -41.21 3.04 17.16
N PRO A 436 -42.31 2.27 17.16
CA PRO A 436 -42.85 1.70 15.92
C PRO A 436 -43.19 2.81 14.93
N GLY A 437 -42.75 2.68 13.68
CA GLY A 437 -43.09 3.62 12.61
C GLY A 437 -42.12 4.80 12.40
N ASN A 438 -40.88 4.70 12.88
CA ASN A 438 -39.84 5.71 12.66
C ASN A 438 -38.52 5.05 12.22
N ASP A 439 -38.60 4.29 11.13
CA ASP A 439 -37.48 3.55 10.55
C ASP A 439 -36.79 4.37 9.45
N LEU A 440 -35.45 4.44 9.50
CA LEU A 440 -34.62 4.89 8.37
C LEU A 440 -34.31 3.69 7.47
N TYR A 441 -34.54 3.84 6.18
CA TYR A 441 -34.30 2.81 5.18
C TYR A 441 -33.00 3.09 4.43
N ARG A 442 -31.92 2.42 4.84
CA ARG A 442 -30.61 2.46 4.16
C ARG A 442 -30.61 1.75 2.82
N GLY A 443 -31.59 0.88 2.59
CA GLY A 443 -31.76 0.20 1.32
C GLY A 443 -33.07 -0.57 1.27
N LEU A 444 -33.81 -0.41 0.17
CA LEU A 444 -35.08 -1.09 -0.04
C LEU A 444 -34.87 -2.45 -0.71
N LYS A 445 -35.71 -3.41 -0.38
CA LYS A 445 -35.74 -4.72 -1.04
C LYS A 445 -36.27 -4.58 -2.47
N GLY A 446 -35.72 -5.34 -3.41
CA GLY A 446 -36.15 -5.36 -4.81
C GLY A 446 -35.07 -4.87 -5.78
N ASN A 447 -35.49 -4.44 -6.97
CA ASN A 447 -34.58 -4.07 -8.06
C ASN A 447 -34.70 -2.60 -8.42
N MET A 448 -33.57 -1.95 -8.68
CA MET A 448 -33.51 -0.59 -9.22
C MET A 448 -32.59 -0.54 -10.43
N ASN A 449 -33.04 0.14 -11.47
CA ASN A 449 -32.20 0.58 -12.58
C ASN A 449 -32.26 2.10 -12.63
N ARG A 450 -31.11 2.76 -12.80
CA ARG A 450 -31.02 4.21 -12.96
C ARG A 450 -30.11 4.54 -14.13
N LEU A 451 -30.57 5.40 -15.03
CA LEU A 451 -29.76 6.04 -16.06
C LEU A 451 -29.76 7.54 -15.80
N SER A 452 -28.59 8.09 -15.51
CA SER A 452 -28.35 9.51 -15.27
C SER A 452 -27.43 10.07 -16.34
N GLY A 453 -27.75 11.24 -16.88
CA GLY A 453 -26.89 11.99 -17.79
C GLY A 453 -26.86 13.46 -17.38
N ASP A 454 -25.68 14.04 -17.16
CA ASP A 454 -25.47 15.44 -16.83
C ASP A 454 -24.56 16.06 -17.89
N LEU A 455 -25.01 17.14 -18.53
CA LEU A 455 -24.24 17.92 -19.49
C LEU A 455 -23.96 19.28 -18.89
N GLU A 456 -22.71 19.72 -18.96
CA GLU A 456 -22.26 20.99 -18.40
C GLU A 456 -21.44 21.78 -19.41
N TRP A 457 -21.73 23.07 -19.51
CA TRP A 457 -20.99 24.03 -20.30
C TRP A 457 -20.53 25.17 -19.40
N GLU A 458 -19.25 25.47 -19.44
CA GLU A 458 -18.67 26.59 -18.70
C GLU A 458 -17.68 27.38 -19.55
N ARG A 459 -17.57 28.68 -19.27
CA ARG A 459 -16.60 29.55 -19.94
C ARG A 459 -16.14 30.65 -19.02
N THR A 460 -14.85 30.72 -18.75
CA THR A 460 -14.27 31.82 -17.97
C THR A 460 -13.93 33.01 -18.86
N PHE A 461 -14.33 34.21 -18.42
CA PHE A 461 -13.97 35.50 -18.99
C PHE A 461 -13.12 36.27 -17.99
N ASP A 462 -11.96 36.73 -18.43
CA ASP A 462 -11.12 37.65 -17.64
C ASP A 462 -11.59 39.09 -17.86
N GLY A 463 -12.15 39.68 -16.80
CA GLY A 463 -12.59 41.06 -16.75
C GLY A 463 -11.48 42.05 -16.34
N PRO A 464 -11.78 43.36 -16.38
CA PRO A 464 -10.85 44.38 -15.94
C PRO A 464 -10.43 44.19 -14.47
N GLY A 465 -9.15 44.41 -14.18
CA GLY A 465 -8.60 44.28 -12.83
C GLY A 465 -8.28 42.86 -12.38
N GLY A 466 -8.53 41.83 -13.21
CA GLY A 466 -8.27 40.42 -12.86
C GLY A 466 -9.48 39.68 -12.27
N LEU A 467 -10.67 40.28 -12.31
CA LEU A 467 -11.92 39.61 -11.98
C LEU A 467 -12.23 38.53 -13.03
N GLN A 468 -12.42 37.29 -12.61
CA GLN A 468 -12.81 36.18 -13.46
C GLN A 468 -14.32 35.94 -13.33
N ILE A 469 -15.01 35.84 -14.46
CA ILE A 469 -16.46 35.62 -14.54
C ILE A 469 -16.68 34.33 -15.31
N THR A 470 -17.24 33.30 -14.68
CA THR A 470 -17.50 31.99 -15.28
C THR A 470 -19.00 31.72 -15.28
N PRO A 471 -19.74 32.10 -16.34
CA PRO A 471 -21.07 31.54 -16.59
C PRO A 471 -21.00 30.04 -16.80
N LEU A 472 -22.00 29.35 -16.25
CA LEU A 472 -22.18 27.91 -16.29
C LEU A 472 -23.63 27.59 -16.67
N LEU A 473 -23.81 26.63 -17.58
CA LEU A 473 -25.10 26.04 -17.90
C LEU A 473 -24.98 24.53 -17.75
N ALA A 474 -25.91 23.91 -17.02
CA ALA A 474 -25.96 22.46 -16.91
C ALA A 474 -27.39 21.93 -17.08
N ALA A 475 -27.50 20.74 -17.65
CA ALA A 475 -28.76 20.03 -17.80
C ALA A 475 -28.55 18.56 -17.47
N ARG A 476 -29.35 18.05 -16.54
CA ARG A 476 -29.28 16.69 -16.04
C ARG A 476 -30.63 16.00 -16.17
N GLY A 477 -30.63 14.80 -16.74
CA GLY A 477 -31.80 13.92 -16.82
C GLY A 477 -31.52 12.59 -16.15
N ASP A 478 -32.46 12.12 -15.34
CA ASP A 478 -32.44 10.80 -14.71
C ASP A 478 -33.69 10.01 -15.14
N ALA A 479 -33.53 8.73 -15.43
CA ALA A 479 -34.62 7.79 -15.70
C ALA A 479 -34.44 6.55 -14.85
N TYR A 480 -35.51 6.13 -14.18
CA TYR A 480 -35.49 5.01 -13.24
C TYR A 480 -36.35 3.86 -13.74
N GLY A 481 -36.02 2.65 -13.30
CA GLY A 481 -36.85 1.45 -13.36
C GLY A 481 -36.87 0.83 -11.98
N LEU A 482 -37.95 1.08 -11.23
CA LEU A 482 -38.13 0.71 -9.84
C LEU A 482 -39.05 -0.50 -9.75
N ALA A 483 -38.54 -1.57 -9.13
CA ALA A 483 -39.32 -2.73 -8.71
C ALA A 483 -38.90 -3.07 -7.27
N MET A 484 -39.00 -2.05 -6.41
CA MET A 484 -38.65 -2.11 -5.00
C MET A 484 -39.92 -2.15 -4.14
N ASP A 485 -39.83 -2.84 -3.01
CA ASP A 485 -40.90 -2.92 -2.03
C ASP A 485 -41.09 -1.53 -1.38
N GLU A 486 -42.34 -1.08 -1.29
CA GLU A 486 -42.69 0.19 -0.67
C GLU A 486 -42.39 0.14 0.84
N PRO A 487 -41.66 1.14 1.39
CA PRO A 487 -41.38 1.20 2.82
C PRO A 487 -42.67 1.39 3.62
N ALA A 488 -42.86 0.58 4.65
CA ALA A 488 -44.13 0.53 5.40
C ALA A 488 -44.50 1.85 6.09
N ASP A 489 -43.50 2.57 6.61
CA ASP A 489 -43.70 3.73 7.49
C ASP A 489 -43.23 5.06 6.88
N TYR A 490 -43.03 5.11 5.56
CA TYR A 490 -42.61 6.32 4.85
C TYR A 490 -43.57 6.70 3.72
N ALA A 491 -44.43 7.68 3.99
CA ALA A 491 -45.49 8.12 3.06
C ALA A 491 -45.00 8.96 1.86
N GLY A 492 -43.72 9.36 1.85
CA GLY A 492 -43.13 10.19 0.80
C GLY A 492 -42.67 9.40 -0.44
N TYR A 493 -42.72 8.07 -0.41
CA TYR A 493 -42.18 7.21 -1.47
C TYR A 493 -42.96 7.30 -2.79
N THR A 494 -42.26 7.22 -3.92
CA THR A 494 -42.91 7.16 -5.23
C THR A 494 -43.45 5.76 -5.53
N SER A 495 -44.73 5.66 -5.89
CA SER A 495 -45.35 4.41 -6.36
C SER A 495 -45.21 4.20 -7.88
N GLU A 496 -44.51 5.09 -8.58
CA GLU A 496 -44.24 4.95 -10.01
C GLU A 496 -43.09 3.96 -10.26
N ASP A 497 -43.31 3.01 -11.18
CA ASP A 497 -42.28 2.03 -11.58
C ASP A 497 -41.18 2.66 -12.47
N ALA A 498 -41.46 3.77 -13.15
CA ALA A 498 -40.52 4.38 -14.10
C ALA A 498 -40.47 5.92 -14.01
N PRO A 499 -40.15 6.49 -12.83
CA PRO A 499 -40.09 7.93 -12.67
C PRO A 499 -38.92 8.51 -13.47
N THR A 500 -39.06 9.77 -13.84
CA THR A 500 -38.00 10.55 -14.49
C THR A 500 -37.80 11.86 -13.76
N ARG A 501 -36.56 12.36 -13.75
CA ARG A 501 -36.21 13.64 -13.15
C ARG A 501 -35.42 14.48 -14.14
N LEU A 502 -35.81 15.74 -14.31
CA LEU A 502 -35.08 16.72 -15.12
C LEU A 502 -34.66 17.91 -14.25
N MET A 503 -33.36 18.20 -14.27
CA MET A 503 -32.75 19.33 -13.57
C MET A 503 -32.02 20.22 -14.58
N VAL A 504 -32.31 21.51 -14.57
CA VAL A 504 -31.61 22.50 -15.40
C VAL A 504 -31.03 23.57 -14.48
N THR A 505 -29.75 23.87 -14.67
CA THR A 505 -29.00 24.84 -13.88
C THR A 505 -28.45 25.92 -14.79
N ALA A 506 -28.62 27.17 -14.38
CA ALA A 506 -27.86 28.30 -14.90
C ALA A 506 -27.15 28.99 -13.74
N GLY A 507 -25.87 29.24 -13.87
CA GLY A 507 -25.09 29.89 -12.82
C GLY A 507 -24.01 30.81 -13.32
N VAL A 508 -23.49 31.61 -12.41
CA VAL A 508 -22.33 32.46 -12.63
C VAL A 508 -21.44 32.39 -11.40
N GLU A 509 -20.18 32.09 -11.63
CA GLU A 509 -19.12 32.20 -10.63
C GLU A 509 -18.29 33.48 -10.88
N LEU A 510 -18.04 34.23 -9.82
CA LEU A 510 -17.18 35.40 -9.78
C LEU A 510 -15.99 35.08 -8.86
N ARG A 511 -14.78 35.18 -9.40
CA ARG A 511 -13.53 34.98 -8.64
C ARG A 511 -12.62 36.17 -8.81
N TYR A 512 -12.11 36.73 -7.72
CA TYR A 512 -11.26 37.92 -7.77
C TYR A 512 -9.88 37.72 -7.11
N PRO A 513 -8.94 37.02 -7.76
CA PRO A 513 -7.64 36.72 -7.17
C PRO A 513 -6.75 37.96 -7.05
N TRP A 514 -6.46 38.39 -5.82
CA TRP A 514 -5.49 39.44 -5.51
C TRP A 514 -4.14 38.84 -5.18
N LEU A 515 -3.17 39.11 -6.05
CA LEU A 515 -1.78 38.79 -5.81
C LEU A 515 -1.13 39.91 -4.98
N VAL A 516 -0.72 39.60 -3.76
CA VAL A 516 0.01 40.49 -2.87
C VAL A 516 1.42 39.92 -2.68
N THR A 517 2.40 40.55 -3.34
CA THR A 517 3.82 40.22 -3.17
C THR A 517 4.44 41.15 -2.12
N MET A 518 4.96 40.56 -1.05
CA MET A 518 5.78 41.24 -0.06
C MET A 518 7.25 40.87 -0.27
N GLY A 519 8.18 41.48 0.47
CA GLY A 519 9.61 41.30 0.24
C GLY A 519 10.14 39.88 0.45
N ASN A 520 9.40 39.01 1.12
CA ASN A 520 9.78 37.63 1.47
C ASN A 520 8.63 36.63 1.40
N SER A 521 7.52 37.00 0.74
CA SER A 521 6.33 36.17 0.66
C SER A 521 5.40 36.59 -0.48
N THR A 522 4.67 35.61 -1.01
CA THR A 522 3.62 35.81 -2.01
C THR A 522 2.31 35.29 -1.45
N HIS A 523 1.28 36.13 -1.52
CA HIS A 523 -0.06 35.83 -1.00
C HIS A 523 -1.09 36.00 -2.11
N ILE A 524 -2.02 35.07 -2.21
CA ILE A 524 -3.18 35.13 -3.09
C ILE A 524 -4.42 35.13 -2.20
N ILE A 525 -5.19 36.21 -2.27
CA ILE A 525 -6.48 36.36 -1.60
C ILE A 525 -7.55 36.38 -2.68
N GLU A 526 -8.47 35.43 -2.64
CA GLU A 526 -9.44 35.22 -3.70
C GLU A 526 -10.85 35.14 -3.12
N PRO A 527 -11.59 36.26 -3.12
CA PRO A 527 -13.02 36.25 -2.89
C PRO A 527 -13.72 35.49 -4.02
N ILE A 528 -14.64 34.62 -3.65
CA ILE A 528 -15.43 33.80 -4.56
C ILE A 528 -16.91 34.02 -4.22
N ALA A 529 -17.70 34.33 -5.25
CA ALA A 529 -19.15 34.40 -5.15
C ALA A 529 -19.76 33.62 -6.31
N GLN A 530 -20.63 32.66 -6.01
CA GLN A 530 -21.36 31.87 -6.99
C GLN A 530 -22.85 32.10 -6.80
N ILE A 531 -23.60 32.11 -7.89
CA ILE A 531 -25.05 31.97 -7.85
C ILE A 531 -25.46 30.89 -8.86
N TYR A 532 -26.28 29.95 -8.42
CA TYR A 532 -26.84 28.90 -9.24
C TYR A 532 -28.36 28.94 -9.12
N ALA A 533 -29.04 29.21 -10.23
CA ALA A 533 -30.48 29.12 -10.35
C ALA A 533 -30.85 27.77 -10.98
N ARG A 534 -31.70 27.01 -10.28
CA ARG A 534 -32.14 25.68 -10.68
C ARG A 534 -33.63 25.54 -10.45
N ASN A 535 -34.27 24.62 -11.16
CA ASN A 535 -35.59 24.15 -10.74
C ASN A 535 -35.51 23.35 -9.43
N ASP A 536 -36.66 23.18 -8.78
CA ASP A 536 -36.78 22.35 -7.59
C ASP A 536 -36.43 20.89 -7.92
N GLU A 537 -35.86 20.17 -6.95
CA GLU A 537 -35.57 18.74 -7.06
C GLU A 537 -36.91 18.00 -7.22
N GLN A 538 -37.14 17.45 -8.41
CA GLN A 538 -38.33 16.64 -8.66
C GLN A 538 -38.21 15.33 -7.90
N LEU A 539 -39.31 14.90 -7.26
CA LEU A 539 -39.34 13.67 -6.44
C LEU A 539 -38.30 13.66 -5.31
N ALA A 540 -37.98 14.84 -4.76
CA ALA A 540 -37.09 14.97 -3.61
C ALA A 540 -37.59 14.10 -2.45
N GLY A 541 -36.72 13.21 -1.96
CA GLY A 541 -37.04 12.25 -0.90
C GLY A 541 -37.95 11.08 -1.31
N ALA A 542 -38.57 11.11 -2.49
CA ALA A 542 -39.48 10.05 -2.94
C ALA A 542 -38.78 8.89 -3.64
N LEU A 543 -37.58 9.12 -4.18
CA LEU A 543 -36.77 8.12 -4.86
C LEU A 543 -35.90 7.33 -3.86
N PRO A 544 -35.61 6.03 -4.12
CA PRO A 544 -34.61 5.29 -3.36
C PRO A 544 -33.26 6.00 -3.34
N ASN A 545 -32.54 5.92 -2.22
CA ASN A 545 -31.21 6.51 -2.05
C ASN A 545 -30.17 5.42 -1.78
N GLU A 546 -29.37 5.10 -2.79
CA GLU A 546 -28.42 3.99 -2.82
C GLU A 546 -26.96 4.50 -2.82
N ASP A 547 -26.69 5.62 -3.51
CA ASP A 547 -25.32 6.18 -3.61
C ASP A 547 -25.18 7.65 -3.15
N SER A 548 -26.28 8.26 -2.69
CA SER A 548 -26.30 9.63 -2.15
C SER A 548 -26.45 9.68 -0.63
N GLN A 549 -25.93 8.67 0.08
CA GLN A 549 -26.10 8.57 1.53
C GLN A 549 -25.04 9.37 2.32
N SER A 550 -23.90 9.71 1.72
CA SER A 550 -22.81 10.41 2.42
C SER A 550 -22.85 11.91 2.14
N LEU A 551 -23.34 12.68 3.12
CA LEU A 551 -23.31 14.15 3.06
C LEU A 551 -22.49 14.73 4.21
N VAL A 552 -21.36 15.33 3.85
CA VAL A 552 -20.52 16.11 4.76
C VAL A 552 -20.33 17.48 4.14
N PHE A 553 -20.97 18.51 4.71
CA PHE A 553 -20.76 19.89 4.31
C PHE A 553 -19.54 20.48 5.01
N ASP A 554 -18.55 20.90 4.24
CA ASP A 554 -17.32 21.52 4.74
C ASP A 554 -16.73 22.51 3.71
N ALA A 555 -15.56 23.06 4.01
CA ALA A 555 -14.92 24.04 3.14
C ALA A 555 -14.47 23.46 1.78
N SER A 556 -14.38 22.13 1.62
CA SER A 556 -13.95 21.47 0.39
C SER A 556 -15.05 21.39 -0.66
N ASN A 557 -16.32 21.32 -0.26
CA ASN A 557 -17.48 21.27 -1.16
C ASN A 557 -18.36 22.53 -1.13
N LEU A 558 -17.96 23.57 -0.40
CA LEU A 558 -18.66 24.87 -0.36
C LEU A 558 -19.04 25.40 -1.75
N PHE A 559 -18.13 25.29 -2.71
CA PHE A 559 -18.27 25.84 -4.06
C PHE A 559 -18.71 24.82 -5.12
N SER A 560 -19.12 23.61 -4.72
CA SER A 560 -19.62 22.62 -5.68
C SER A 560 -21.03 22.97 -6.17
N ARG A 561 -21.33 22.61 -7.43
CA ARG A 561 -22.69 22.75 -8.01
C ARG A 561 -23.70 21.81 -7.35
N ASN A 562 -23.28 20.64 -6.89
CA ASN A 562 -24.09 19.70 -6.12
C ASN A 562 -23.27 19.23 -4.93
N LYS A 563 -23.82 19.31 -3.71
CA LYS A 563 -23.11 18.87 -2.48
C LYS A 563 -23.50 17.46 -2.04
N PHE A 564 -24.55 16.86 -2.62
CA PHE A 564 -24.83 15.44 -2.41
C PHE A 564 -23.75 14.57 -3.08
N SER A 565 -23.42 13.43 -2.46
CA SER A 565 -22.66 12.37 -3.12
C SER A 565 -23.52 11.65 -4.16
N GLY A 566 -22.91 10.90 -5.07
CA GLY A 566 -23.64 10.01 -5.98
C GLY A 566 -24.61 10.73 -6.92
N PHE A 567 -25.68 10.03 -7.29
CA PHE A 567 -26.65 10.48 -8.29
C PHE A 567 -28.11 10.38 -7.82
N ASP A 568 -28.43 9.72 -6.70
CA ASP A 568 -29.83 9.61 -6.25
C ASP A 568 -30.42 10.94 -5.77
N ARG A 569 -29.65 11.76 -5.06
CA ARG A 569 -30.05 13.11 -4.60
C ARG A 569 -29.35 14.21 -5.40
N VAL A 570 -30.07 15.31 -5.66
CA VAL A 570 -29.54 16.47 -6.39
C VAL A 570 -29.96 17.77 -5.72
N GLU A 571 -29.02 18.71 -5.59
CA GLU A 571 -29.30 20.07 -5.10
C GLU A 571 -30.30 20.80 -6.01
N GLY A 572 -31.52 21.02 -5.52
CA GLY A 572 -32.56 21.85 -6.15
C GLY A 572 -32.57 23.30 -5.67
N GLY A 573 -33.39 24.12 -6.32
CA GLY A 573 -33.61 25.52 -5.96
C GLY A 573 -32.43 26.46 -6.30
N THR A 574 -32.60 27.73 -5.95
CA THR A 574 -31.61 28.78 -6.23
C THR A 574 -30.74 29.01 -5.01
N ARG A 575 -29.42 28.88 -5.16
CA ARG A 575 -28.44 29.06 -4.09
C ARG A 575 -27.32 30.01 -4.48
N ALA A 576 -26.83 30.76 -3.51
CA ALA A 576 -25.62 31.57 -3.64
C ALA A 576 -24.56 31.11 -2.65
N ASN A 577 -23.34 30.84 -3.12
CA ASN A 577 -22.21 30.48 -2.27
C ASN A 577 -21.24 31.65 -2.21
N VAL A 578 -20.84 32.08 -1.03
CA VAL A 578 -19.90 33.20 -0.84
C VAL A 578 -18.79 32.76 0.10
N GLY A 579 -17.55 33.00 -0.29
CA GLY A 579 -16.42 32.70 0.56
C GLY A 579 -15.11 33.35 0.11
N LEU A 580 -14.07 33.05 0.85
CA LEU A 580 -12.73 33.52 0.65
C LEU A 580 -11.78 32.34 0.59
N ARG A 581 -10.94 32.28 -0.44
CA ARG A 581 -9.80 31.39 -0.52
C ARG A 581 -8.51 32.17 -0.34
N TYR A 582 -7.60 31.65 0.46
CA TYR A 582 -6.29 32.22 0.72
C TYR A 582 -5.20 31.18 0.49
N THR A 583 -4.14 31.58 -0.21
CA THR A 583 -2.94 30.77 -0.40
C THR A 583 -1.71 31.67 -0.19
N GLY A 584 -0.82 31.27 0.72
CA GLY A 584 0.41 31.99 1.02
C GLY A 584 1.62 31.09 0.84
N SER A 585 2.68 31.64 0.24
CA SER A 585 3.98 30.99 0.13
C SER A 585 5.06 31.97 0.60
N LEU A 586 5.83 31.58 1.60
CA LEU A 586 6.92 32.38 2.15
C LEU A 586 8.26 31.83 1.64
N ASP A 587 9.25 32.70 1.45
CA ASP A 587 10.57 32.34 0.91
C ASP A 587 11.36 31.37 1.81
N ASN A 588 10.98 31.28 3.09
CA ASN A 588 11.53 30.31 4.04
C ASN A 588 10.93 28.90 3.90
N GLY A 589 10.09 28.66 2.90
CA GLY A 589 9.46 27.36 2.63
C GLY A 589 8.17 27.09 3.42
N ILE A 590 7.60 28.09 4.10
CA ILE A 590 6.30 27.96 4.77
C ILE A 590 5.17 28.10 3.74
N GLY A 591 4.29 27.11 3.71
CA GLY A 591 3.04 27.14 2.95
C GLY A 591 1.84 27.41 3.85
N LEU A 592 0.91 28.24 3.38
CA LEU A 592 -0.34 28.57 4.08
C LEU A 592 -1.52 28.38 3.13
N ARG A 593 -2.60 27.76 3.61
CA ARG A 593 -3.87 27.64 2.90
C ARG A 593 -5.03 27.94 3.83
N ALA A 594 -6.05 28.63 3.35
CA ALA A 594 -7.31 28.75 4.07
C ALA A 594 -8.49 28.91 3.10
N VAL A 595 -9.65 28.40 3.50
CA VAL A 595 -10.93 28.59 2.80
C VAL A 595 -11.99 28.82 3.85
N MET A 596 -12.87 29.81 3.68
CA MET A 596 -14.02 30.00 4.56
C MET A 596 -15.20 30.57 3.81
N GLY A 597 -16.42 30.27 4.24
CA GLY A 597 -17.62 30.85 3.64
C GLY A 597 -18.92 30.16 4.03
N GLN A 598 -19.98 30.54 3.34
CA GLN A 598 -21.35 30.10 3.56
C GLN A 598 -22.11 29.96 2.24
N SER A 599 -23.15 29.13 2.25
CA SER A 599 -24.15 28.97 1.21
C SER A 599 -25.47 29.56 1.69
N TYR A 600 -26.18 30.25 0.81
CA TYR A 600 -27.48 30.87 1.06
C TYR A 600 -28.50 30.28 0.09
N HIS A 601 -29.58 29.70 0.61
CA HIS A 601 -30.74 29.31 -0.18
C HIS A 601 -31.63 30.55 -0.39
N LEU A 602 -31.90 30.88 -1.65
CA LEU A 602 -32.54 32.13 -2.03
C LEU A 602 -34.00 31.94 -2.49
N ALA A 603 -34.29 30.81 -3.14
CA ALA A 603 -35.62 30.52 -3.67
C ALA A 603 -35.77 29.03 -4.03
N GLY A 604 -37.02 28.57 -4.11
CA GLY A 604 -37.37 27.19 -4.47
C GLY A 604 -37.32 26.24 -3.27
N LEU A 605 -37.48 24.95 -3.55
CA LEU A 605 -37.40 23.87 -2.57
C LEU A 605 -35.96 23.68 -2.10
N ASN A 606 -35.75 23.61 -0.79
CA ASN A 606 -34.46 23.23 -0.23
C ASN A 606 -34.36 21.70 -0.12
N SER A 607 -33.65 21.07 -1.06
CA SER A 607 -33.43 19.61 -1.08
C SER A 607 -32.85 19.03 0.22
N TYR A 608 -32.05 19.80 0.96
CA TYR A 608 -31.45 19.34 2.23
C TYR A 608 -32.45 19.37 3.39
N ALA A 609 -33.54 20.13 3.27
CA ALA A 609 -34.61 20.20 4.27
C ALA A 609 -35.76 19.23 3.99
N THR A 610 -35.72 18.53 2.85
CA THR A 610 -36.77 17.57 2.47
C THR A 610 -36.53 16.25 3.19
N ASP A 611 -37.56 15.76 3.87
CA ASP A 611 -37.59 14.42 4.44
C ASP A 611 -37.28 13.38 3.35
N ASP A 612 -36.40 12.42 3.66
CA ASP A 612 -36.10 11.29 2.80
C ASP A 612 -35.99 10.00 3.62
N LEU A 613 -35.81 8.88 2.93
CA LEU A 613 -35.69 7.54 3.54
C LEU A 613 -34.58 7.42 4.60
N LEU A 614 -33.60 8.33 4.59
CA LEU A 614 -32.37 8.23 5.39
C LEU A 614 -32.11 9.44 6.27
N ALA A 615 -32.95 10.46 6.21
CA ALA A 615 -32.71 11.80 6.72
C ALA A 615 -31.33 12.39 6.32
N VAL A 616 -30.85 12.15 5.09
CA VAL A 616 -29.46 12.52 4.69
C VAL A 616 -29.17 14.02 4.85
N GLY A 617 -30.17 14.86 4.60
CA GLY A 617 -30.06 16.31 4.73
C GLY A 617 -30.12 16.83 6.17
N SER A 618 -30.57 16.01 7.13
CA SER A 618 -30.71 16.41 8.52
C SER A 618 -29.35 16.66 9.18
N ASP A 619 -29.28 17.74 9.97
CA ASP A 619 -28.06 18.25 10.62
C ASP A 619 -26.85 18.37 9.66
N SER A 620 -27.13 18.57 8.37
CA SER A 620 -26.10 18.73 7.34
C SER A 620 -25.46 20.11 7.36
N GLY A 621 -26.10 21.09 8.01
CA GLY A 621 -25.75 22.51 7.98
C GLY A 621 -26.19 23.19 6.68
N LEU A 622 -27.10 22.58 5.91
CA LEU A 622 -27.63 23.08 4.64
C LEU A 622 -29.17 23.09 4.58
N GLU A 623 -29.82 22.55 5.61
CA GLU A 623 -31.28 22.42 5.77
C GLU A 623 -32.00 23.75 5.97
N THR A 624 -31.29 24.79 6.42
CA THR A 624 -31.84 26.13 6.61
C THR A 624 -31.59 27.04 5.41
N ASP A 625 -32.18 28.24 5.40
CA ASP A 625 -31.96 29.23 4.34
C ASP A 625 -30.52 29.79 4.32
N VAL A 626 -29.79 29.66 5.43
CA VAL A 626 -28.42 30.12 5.58
C VAL A 626 -27.61 28.96 6.13
N SER A 627 -26.68 28.43 5.35
CA SER A 627 -25.87 27.30 5.79
C SER A 627 -25.05 27.62 7.03
N ASP A 628 -24.64 26.56 7.73
CA ASP A 628 -23.54 26.60 8.67
C ASP A 628 -22.33 27.32 8.05
N PHE A 629 -21.57 28.00 8.89
CA PHE A 629 -20.30 28.59 8.50
C PHE A 629 -19.22 27.51 8.44
N VAL A 630 -18.60 27.33 7.27
CA VAL A 630 -17.50 26.38 7.08
C VAL A 630 -16.19 27.11 6.91
N ALA A 631 -15.15 26.60 7.55
CA ALA A 631 -13.78 27.09 7.36
C ALA A 631 -12.77 25.95 7.41
N SER A 632 -11.66 26.13 6.69
CA SER A 632 -10.48 25.30 6.80
C SER A 632 -9.23 26.17 6.74
N ALA A 633 -8.19 25.76 7.45
CA ALA A 633 -6.89 26.40 7.42
C ALA A 633 -5.78 25.33 7.53
N GLY A 634 -4.65 25.58 6.90
CA GLY A 634 -3.49 24.68 6.95
C GLY A 634 -2.18 25.44 6.85
N ILE A 635 -1.17 24.93 7.54
CA ILE A 635 0.20 25.40 7.53
C ILE A 635 1.14 24.23 7.29
N GLU A 636 2.07 24.41 6.35
CA GLU A 636 3.13 23.46 6.03
C GLU A 636 4.47 24.13 6.34
N LEU A 637 5.27 23.51 7.19
CA LEU A 637 6.56 24.02 7.63
C LEU A 637 7.70 23.20 7.01
N PRO A 638 8.84 23.83 6.66
CA PRO A 638 9.98 23.16 6.01
C PRO A 638 10.65 22.10 6.90
N MET A 639 10.36 22.09 8.21
CA MET A 639 10.86 21.09 9.16
C MET A 639 10.10 19.76 9.12
N GLY A 640 9.18 19.58 8.16
CA GLY A 640 8.36 18.37 8.03
C GLY A 640 7.12 18.34 8.91
N LEU A 641 6.76 19.47 9.54
CA LEU A 641 5.52 19.66 10.31
C LEU A 641 4.43 20.24 9.40
N SER A 642 3.29 19.57 9.31
CA SER A 642 2.08 20.09 8.67
C SER A 642 0.92 20.04 9.65
N VAL A 643 0.15 21.12 9.74
CA VAL A 643 -1.04 21.20 10.59
C VAL A 643 -2.19 21.74 9.75
N SER A 644 -3.33 21.09 9.78
CA SER A 644 -4.56 21.57 9.15
C SER A 644 -5.75 21.38 10.06
N THR A 645 -6.70 22.30 9.98
CA THR A 645 -7.95 22.26 10.71
C THR A 645 -9.11 22.60 9.78
N GLY A 646 -10.24 21.94 9.96
CA GLY A 646 -11.52 22.26 9.35
C GLY A 646 -12.58 22.39 10.44
N VAL A 647 -13.49 23.34 10.32
CA VAL A 647 -14.58 23.58 11.26
C VAL A 647 -15.89 23.85 10.52
N ARG A 648 -16.99 23.40 11.12
CA ARG A 648 -18.37 23.77 10.76
C ARG A 648 -19.05 24.35 11.99
N LEU A 649 -19.55 25.58 11.88
CA LEU A 649 -20.19 26.33 12.95
C LEU A 649 -21.65 26.61 12.60
N ASP A 650 -22.53 26.50 13.59
CA ASP A 650 -23.95 26.84 13.44
C ASP A 650 -24.14 28.27 12.91
N GLU A 651 -25.06 28.43 11.97
CA GLU A 651 -25.32 29.70 11.28
C GLU A 651 -25.73 30.87 12.21
N LYS A 652 -26.32 30.59 13.37
CA LYS A 652 -26.92 31.57 14.30
C LYS A 652 -26.17 31.64 15.61
N THR A 653 -25.83 30.49 16.19
CA THR A 653 -25.21 30.40 17.52
C THR A 653 -23.69 30.38 17.45
N LEU A 654 -23.11 30.08 16.28
CA LEU A 654 -21.69 29.78 16.08
C LEU A 654 -21.20 28.60 16.93
N GLU A 655 -22.13 27.74 17.35
CA GLU A 655 -21.80 26.50 18.05
C GLU A 655 -21.04 25.56 17.12
N LEU A 656 -20.03 24.88 17.66
CA LEU A 656 -19.18 23.99 16.90
C LEU A 656 -19.92 22.68 16.59
N ARG A 657 -20.31 22.49 15.32
CA ARG A 657 -21.00 21.29 14.84
C ARG A 657 -20.04 20.19 14.39
N ARG A 658 -18.88 20.58 13.86
CA ARG A 658 -17.82 19.65 13.45
C ARG A 658 -16.46 20.32 13.53
N THR A 659 -15.46 19.59 13.97
CA THR A 659 -14.06 20.00 13.82
C THR A 659 -13.19 18.81 13.47
N ASP A 660 -12.29 19.01 12.53
CA ASP A 660 -11.24 18.07 12.17
C ASP A 660 -9.90 18.79 12.32
N VAL A 661 -8.96 18.21 13.06
CA VAL A 661 -7.60 18.73 13.24
C VAL A 661 -6.62 17.62 12.91
N ASN A 662 -5.75 17.86 11.94
CA ASN A 662 -4.71 16.93 11.53
C ASN A 662 -3.35 17.60 11.72
N ALA A 663 -2.46 16.96 12.48
CA ALA A 663 -1.09 17.38 12.67
C ALA A 663 -0.15 16.22 12.32
N THR A 664 0.73 16.43 11.34
CA THR A 664 1.72 15.44 10.93
C THR A 664 3.11 16.02 11.07
N TYR A 665 4.05 15.20 11.57
CA TYR A 665 5.45 15.57 11.68
C TYR A 665 6.31 14.40 11.25
N ALA A 666 7.17 14.62 10.26
CA ALA A 666 8.09 13.60 9.78
C ALA A 666 9.50 14.17 9.59
N ASN A 667 10.49 13.47 10.15
CA ASN A 667 11.90 13.64 9.87
C ASN A 667 12.62 12.27 9.86
N ASP A 668 13.95 12.25 9.75
CA ASP A 668 14.72 11.01 9.67
C ASP A 668 14.57 10.08 10.89
N ARG A 669 14.23 10.62 12.06
CA ARG A 669 14.14 9.90 13.36
C ARG A 669 12.72 9.72 13.89
N LEU A 670 11.80 10.63 13.62
CA LEU A 670 10.43 10.63 14.14
C LEU A 670 9.45 10.85 12.99
N SER A 671 8.50 9.94 12.86
CA SER A 671 7.30 10.11 12.05
C SER A 671 6.10 9.98 12.95
N THR A 672 5.24 10.99 13.01
CA THR A 672 4.02 10.98 13.82
C THR A 672 2.89 11.73 13.15
N SER A 673 1.67 11.26 13.37
CA SER A 673 0.44 11.89 12.93
C SER A 673 -0.57 11.86 14.07
N VAL A 674 -1.23 12.98 14.33
CA VAL A 674 -2.33 13.09 15.27
C VAL A 674 -3.52 13.69 14.53
N THR A 675 -4.64 13.00 14.61
CA THR A 675 -5.93 13.41 14.06
C THR A 675 -6.92 13.49 15.21
N PHE A 676 -7.54 14.65 15.38
CA PHE A 676 -8.69 14.85 16.25
C PHE A 676 -9.90 15.12 15.36
N SER A 677 -11.00 14.42 15.59
CA SER A 677 -12.26 14.63 14.90
C SER A 677 -13.37 14.69 15.93
N GLN A 678 -14.18 15.75 15.87
CA GLN A 678 -15.41 15.89 16.63
C GLN A 678 -16.54 16.07 15.64
N VAL A 679 -17.61 15.30 15.83
CA VAL A 679 -18.87 15.44 15.10
C VAL A 679 -19.98 15.52 16.13
N ALA A 680 -20.80 16.56 16.06
CA ALA A 680 -21.98 16.69 16.91
C ALA A 680 -23.03 15.61 16.58
N ALA A 681 -23.86 15.28 17.57
CA ALA A 681 -24.97 14.34 17.43
C ALA A 681 -25.88 14.72 16.25
N ARG A 682 -26.31 13.71 15.51
CA ARG A 682 -27.31 13.76 14.43
C ARG A 682 -28.41 12.72 14.69
N PRO A 683 -29.29 12.96 15.65
CA PRO A 683 -30.27 11.96 16.09
C PRO A 683 -31.16 11.49 14.95
N GLU A 684 -31.58 12.40 14.06
CA GLU A 684 -32.40 12.10 12.89
C GLU A 684 -31.67 11.22 11.85
N TYR A 685 -30.34 11.27 11.81
CA TYR A 685 -29.48 10.43 10.95
C TYR A 685 -28.93 9.20 11.70
N SER A 686 -29.56 8.80 12.82
CA SER A 686 -29.20 7.65 13.68
C SER A 686 -27.95 7.82 14.57
N PHE A 687 -27.33 9.01 14.63
CA PHE A 687 -26.20 9.30 15.52
C PHE A 687 -26.67 10.10 16.75
N LYS A 688 -27.07 9.42 17.83
CA LYS A 688 -27.70 10.08 18.99
C LYS A 688 -26.75 10.86 19.89
N GLU A 689 -25.47 10.53 19.83
CA GLU A 689 -24.45 11.07 20.73
C GLU A 689 -23.40 11.84 19.91
N ASP A 690 -22.78 12.82 20.56
CA ASP A 690 -21.57 13.44 20.04
C ASP A 690 -20.48 12.36 19.92
N ASN A 691 -19.61 12.51 18.92
CA ASN A 691 -18.49 11.61 18.72
C ASN A 691 -17.19 12.39 18.59
N GLN A 692 -16.31 12.20 19.56
CA GLN A 692 -15.01 12.82 19.66
C GLN A 692 -13.92 11.75 19.70
N THR A 693 -13.10 11.72 18.66
CA THR A 693 -12.02 10.75 18.54
C THR A 693 -10.66 11.42 18.39
N VAL A 694 -9.65 10.83 19.03
CA VAL A 694 -8.24 11.16 18.87
C VAL A 694 -7.52 9.92 18.37
N SER A 695 -7.04 10.00 17.13
CA SER A 695 -6.18 8.99 16.53
C SER A 695 -4.75 9.50 16.46
N ALA A 696 -3.81 8.76 17.05
CA ALA A 696 -2.38 9.08 17.03
C ALA A 696 -1.58 7.89 16.53
N ASN A 697 -0.62 8.14 15.65
CA ASN A 697 0.38 7.18 15.21
C ASN A 697 1.77 7.79 15.40
N ALA A 698 2.72 7.00 15.88
CA ALA A 698 4.10 7.44 16.05
C ALA A 698 5.08 6.31 15.77
N SER A 699 6.20 6.66 15.14
CA SER A 699 7.34 5.80 14.91
C SER A 699 8.62 6.58 15.19
N VAL A 700 9.43 6.10 16.13
CA VAL A 700 10.64 6.74 16.62
C VAL A 700 11.81 5.79 16.37
N LYS A 701 12.81 6.22 15.60
CA LYS A 701 14.13 5.57 15.53
C LYS A 701 14.95 5.97 16.75
N VAL A 702 15.11 5.02 17.68
CA VAL A 702 15.92 5.18 18.90
C VAL A 702 17.40 5.29 18.55
N ASN A 703 17.85 4.50 17.57
CA ASN A 703 19.16 4.58 16.94
C ASN A 703 19.07 4.04 15.50
N GLU A 704 20.21 3.75 14.86
CA GLU A 704 20.23 3.24 13.47
C GLU A 704 19.55 1.88 13.31
N SER A 705 19.44 1.09 14.39
CA SER A 705 18.89 -0.27 14.33
C SER A 705 17.56 -0.44 15.04
N TRP A 706 17.30 0.30 16.11
CA TRP A 706 16.10 0.15 16.92
C TRP A 706 15.09 1.25 16.61
N SER A 707 13.85 0.85 16.42
CA SER A 707 12.69 1.72 16.34
C SER A 707 11.56 1.24 17.24
N VAL A 708 10.79 2.18 17.76
CA VAL A 708 9.58 1.94 18.54
C VAL A 708 8.44 2.58 17.79
N PHE A 709 7.35 1.85 17.62
CA PHE A 709 6.17 2.35 16.93
C PHE A 709 4.92 2.05 17.74
N GLY A 710 3.87 2.82 17.51
CA GLY A 710 2.60 2.61 18.14
C GLY A 710 1.49 3.42 17.50
N SER A 711 0.27 2.98 17.75
CA SER A 711 -0.95 3.67 17.37
C SER A 711 -1.94 3.64 18.51
N ALA A 712 -2.78 4.66 18.59
CA ALA A 712 -3.88 4.71 19.53
C ALA A 712 -5.04 5.45 18.88
N ASN A 713 -6.24 4.88 18.95
CA ASN A 713 -7.50 5.52 18.64
C ASN A 713 -8.31 5.53 19.93
N TYR A 714 -8.53 6.73 20.46
CA TYR A 714 -9.22 6.96 21.72
C TYR A 714 -10.50 7.74 21.43
N ASP A 715 -11.60 7.20 21.91
CA ASP A 715 -12.90 7.84 21.90
C ASP A 715 -13.08 8.53 23.26
N ILE A 716 -13.23 9.85 23.20
CA ILE A 716 -13.31 10.73 24.37
C ILE A 716 -14.66 10.56 25.06
N ASP A 717 -15.73 10.36 24.29
CA ASP A 717 -17.10 10.31 24.81
C ASP A 717 -17.37 8.96 25.51
N SER A 718 -16.93 7.85 24.90
CA SER A 718 -16.98 6.52 25.55
C SER A 718 -15.87 6.31 26.58
N ASN A 719 -14.91 7.23 26.70
CA ASN A 719 -13.73 7.13 27.56
C ASN A 719 -12.97 5.80 27.38
N ALA A 720 -12.86 5.34 26.13
CA ALA A 720 -12.33 4.03 25.77
C ALA A 720 -11.36 4.09 24.58
N PHE A 721 -10.44 3.13 24.51
CA PHE A 721 -9.57 2.97 23.35
C PHE A 721 -10.21 2.00 22.36
N ASN A 722 -10.68 2.49 21.21
CA ASN A 722 -11.21 1.63 20.15
C ASN A 722 -10.14 0.69 19.59
N ARG A 723 -8.90 1.19 19.46
CA ARG A 723 -7.74 0.39 19.05
C ARG A 723 -6.45 0.99 19.58
N ARG A 724 -5.54 0.17 20.08
CA ARG A 724 -4.19 0.60 20.44
C ARG A 724 -3.18 -0.46 20.04
N SER A 725 -1.99 -0.03 19.65
CA SER A 725 -0.88 -0.93 19.39
C SER A 725 0.43 -0.31 19.82
N VAL A 726 1.35 -1.17 20.25
CA VAL A 726 2.73 -0.79 20.56
C VAL A 726 3.65 -1.89 20.09
N GLY A 727 4.75 -1.51 19.46
CA GLY A 727 5.73 -2.45 18.96
C GLY A 727 7.14 -1.90 18.96
N VAL A 728 8.07 -2.82 18.91
CA VAL A 728 9.50 -2.55 18.80
C VAL A 728 10.01 -3.29 17.58
N SER A 729 10.82 -2.62 16.78
CA SER A 729 11.51 -3.20 15.64
C SER A 729 13.01 -2.97 15.76
N TYR A 730 13.77 -4.02 15.53
CA TYR A 730 15.21 -4.02 15.36
C TYR A 730 15.51 -4.37 13.90
N ALA A 731 16.32 -3.58 13.22
CA ALA A 731 16.80 -3.83 11.88
C ALA A 731 18.29 -3.54 11.79
N ASP A 732 19.06 -4.51 11.34
CA ASP A 732 20.47 -4.32 10.98
C ASP A 732 20.71 -4.71 9.51
N GLU A 733 21.97 -4.89 9.12
CA GLU A 733 22.30 -5.21 7.75
C GLU A 733 21.84 -6.61 7.30
N CYS A 734 21.53 -7.54 8.21
CA CYS A 734 21.24 -8.94 7.90
C CYS A 734 19.97 -9.51 8.55
N THR A 735 19.35 -8.81 9.51
CA THR A 735 18.23 -9.29 10.31
C THR A 735 17.25 -8.15 10.58
N THR A 736 15.95 -8.45 10.49
CA THR A 736 14.89 -7.58 10.99
C THR A 736 14.01 -8.35 11.95
N PHE A 737 13.81 -7.84 13.15
CA PHE A 737 12.97 -8.44 14.19
C PHE A 737 11.97 -7.39 14.65
N SER A 738 10.68 -7.69 14.58
CA SER A 738 9.62 -6.82 15.09
C SER A 738 8.68 -7.62 15.96
N VAL A 739 8.28 -7.05 17.10
CA VAL A 739 7.23 -7.60 17.96
C VAL A 739 6.28 -6.47 18.30
N TYR A 740 4.99 -6.74 18.24
CA TYR A 740 3.97 -5.78 18.61
C TYR A 740 2.83 -6.45 19.37
N TYR A 741 2.21 -5.64 20.21
CA TYR A 741 0.95 -5.92 20.86
C TYR A 741 -0.08 -4.99 20.25
N ALA A 742 -1.23 -5.53 19.87
CA ALA A 742 -2.39 -4.77 19.42
C ALA A 742 -3.61 -5.20 20.22
N ASP A 743 -4.45 -4.23 20.53
CA ASP A 743 -5.68 -4.38 21.30
C ASP A 743 -6.76 -3.60 20.56
N LYS A 744 -7.89 -4.24 20.30
CA LYS A 744 -9.05 -3.66 19.63
C LYS A 744 -10.24 -3.94 20.54
N THR A 745 -10.77 -2.89 21.14
CA THR A 745 -12.01 -3.00 21.91
C THR A 745 -13.17 -3.07 20.92
N ASP A 746 -13.99 -4.09 21.07
CA ASP A 746 -15.23 -4.26 20.32
C ASP A 746 -16.41 -3.78 21.18
N PRO A 747 -16.90 -2.54 20.99
CA PRO A 747 -18.01 -2.02 21.79
C PRO A 747 -19.33 -2.79 21.59
N ASP A 748 -19.46 -3.53 20.48
CA ASP A 748 -20.64 -4.33 20.15
C ASP A 748 -20.51 -5.79 20.61
N ASP A 749 -19.40 -6.17 21.26
CA ASP A 749 -19.10 -7.53 21.74
C ASP A 749 -19.24 -8.59 20.62
N SER A 750 -18.96 -8.19 19.38
CA SER A 750 -19.15 -9.01 18.17
C SER A 750 -17.96 -9.95 17.89
N THR A 751 -16.85 -9.78 18.61
CA THR A 751 -15.60 -10.54 18.43
C THR A 751 -15.00 -10.94 19.77
N ALA A 752 -14.62 -12.22 19.91
CA ALA A 752 -14.13 -12.81 21.16
C ALA A 752 -12.66 -12.48 21.51
N ASN A 753 -11.91 -11.82 20.63
CA ASN A 753 -10.47 -11.60 20.80
C ASN A 753 -10.14 -10.10 20.84
N ASP A 754 -10.03 -9.56 22.05
CA ASP A 754 -9.70 -8.15 22.29
C ASP A 754 -8.24 -7.82 21.97
N TRP A 755 -7.32 -8.78 22.06
CA TRP A 755 -5.88 -8.50 21.92
C TRP A 755 -5.13 -9.54 21.08
N THR A 756 -4.03 -9.11 20.47
CA THR A 756 -3.14 -9.94 19.64
C THR A 756 -1.68 -9.57 19.89
N ILE A 757 -0.82 -10.59 19.98
CA ILE A 757 0.63 -10.42 19.96
C ILE A 757 1.13 -10.92 18.61
N GLY A 758 1.74 -10.02 17.85
CA GLY A 758 2.33 -10.33 16.57
C GLY A 758 3.85 -10.18 16.57
N GLY A 759 4.49 -10.87 15.64
CA GLY A 759 5.93 -10.88 15.52
C GLY A 759 6.38 -11.17 14.08
N ARG A 760 7.49 -10.58 13.69
CA ARG A 760 8.10 -10.76 12.37
C ARG A 760 9.61 -10.88 12.53
N LEU A 761 10.20 -11.95 12.02
CA LEU A 761 11.64 -12.16 12.00
C LEU A 761 12.10 -12.45 10.57
N VAL A 762 12.84 -11.52 9.99
CA VAL A 762 13.40 -11.61 8.64
C VAL A 762 14.89 -11.84 8.73
N PHE A 763 15.38 -12.87 8.05
CA PHE A 763 16.79 -13.12 7.82
C PHE A 763 17.08 -12.81 6.36
N ARG A 764 17.97 -11.84 6.13
CA ARG A 764 18.45 -11.51 4.78
C ARG A 764 18.94 -12.79 4.12
N THR A 765 18.58 -13.00 2.85
CA THR A 765 18.87 -14.19 2.02
C THR A 765 18.22 -15.53 2.42
N LEU A 766 17.69 -15.69 3.63
CA LEU A 766 17.00 -16.92 4.03
C LEU A 766 15.47 -16.80 3.89
N GLY A 767 14.85 -15.74 4.44
CA GLY A 767 13.40 -15.56 4.39
C GLY A 767 12.82 -14.93 5.65
N GLU A 768 11.52 -15.11 5.86
CA GLU A 768 10.75 -14.45 6.91
C GLU A 768 9.91 -15.45 7.71
N VAL A 769 9.93 -15.32 9.04
CA VAL A 769 9.05 -16.01 9.98
C VAL A 769 8.05 -15.00 10.53
N LYS A 770 6.76 -15.35 10.49
CA LYS A 770 5.68 -14.53 11.04
C LYS A 770 4.98 -15.24 12.20
N LEU A 771 4.55 -14.42 13.16
CA LEU A 771 3.74 -14.78 14.29
C LEU A 771 2.48 -13.91 14.23
N SER A 772 1.32 -14.53 14.00
CA SER A 772 0.01 -13.90 13.74
C SER A 772 -0.13 -13.18 12.38
N ASP A 773 -1.37 -13.14 11.88
CA ASP A 773 -1.75 -12.64 10.55
C ASP A 773 -2.25 -11.17 10.54
N VAL A 774 -2.00 -10.40 11.60
CA VAL A 774 -2.44 -8.99 11.62
C VAL A 774 -1.48 -8.15 10.78
N SER A 775 -1.88 -7.82 9.55
CA SER A 775 -1.27 -6.74 8.78
C SER A 775 -1.37 -5.42 9.56
N LEU A 776 -0.22 -4.84 9.90
CA LEU A 776 -0.10 -3.43 10.32
C LEU A 776 -0.25 -2.49 9.13
#